data_AF-A0A7X6PN81-F1
#
_entry.id   AF-A0A7X6PN81-F1
#
_cell.length_a   1.000
_cell.length_b   1.000
_cell.length_c   1.000
_cell.angle_alpha   90.00
_cell.angle_beta   90.00
_cell.angle_gamma   90.00
#
_symmetry.space_group_name_H-M   'P 1'
#
loop_
_entity.id
_entity.type
_entity.pdbx_description
1 polymer ?
#
loop_
_entity_poly.entity_id
_entity_poly.type
_entity_poly.pdbx_seq_one_letter_code
_entity_poly.pdbx_strand_id
1 'polypeptide(L)'
;MSTSTARAFRWLALLLIVLAGVALSFGPAEAPSDPTAMAPDDVDSTRVARILQERPGDNGGAALVLFSSDDPLDLAALGPRAAELGGPLIPNGDMTAALVPVEVISENLTENSEKITGLREQASADLPAGVTAQVTGPAAIEGDLAGVFAGANVLLLAVTGGIVAVLLIVTYRSPLLWILPLLVIGLADRVAATGYTWALDALGAAWNESTAGILSVLVFGAGTNYALLLISRYRDELHGTEDRFEAMATAWGPTVKTVFASAATVILGVACLLLSAVPTTRGLGLASMFGIAVAFLFAVFVLPGVLLLFGRWIFWPRIPRVGQEIRHGFWDRIGGVVRARPALVTVVSLLVLGVASLGALQIRTGLTQAEQFLDTPESITAAAVLEEKFPDQEATPAIIATQEAERVTAVLEDAGHNVTPQEPAGEWEILQVSGGTTEELRASLEGTDALVGGQEAELHDTEQSAAADRTLIFPVILLVLLVALMVMLRSVVAPVIMTATVLLTNIAALGLGWWISTGVLGFTSFDALTPLYSFVFLVALGIDYSIFLITRAREEARTHGTSEGVLRSLSATGGVITSAGILLAAVFAALGVLPLVVLAQVGIVIFIGVLLDTLVVRTILIPALVQLLGERIWWPGRVRA
;
A
#
# COMPACT_ATOMS: atom_id res chain seq x y z
N MET A 1 -29.38 -21.88 -3.54
CA MET A 1 -29.06 -22.66 -2.33
C MET A 1 -30.38 -23.14 -1.73
N SER A 2 -30.47 -24.32 -1.10
CA SER A 2 -31.70 -24.70 -0.39
C SER A 2 -31.77 -24.01 0.98
N THR A 3 -32.97 -23.87 1.54
CA THR A 3 -33.19 -23.33 2.89
C THR A 3 -32.51 -24.18 3.98
N SER A 4 -32.40 -25.49 3.79
CA SER A 4 -31.68 -26.38 4.70
C SER A 4 -30.17 -26.08 4.73
N THR A 5 -29.55 -25.85 3.57
CA THR A 5 -28.14 -25.43 3.49
C THR A 5 -27.95 -24.06 4.14
N ALA A 6 -28.87 -23.11 3.95
CA ALA A 6 -28.80 -21.81 4.63
C ALA A 6 -28.81 -21.95 6.17
N ARG A 7 -29.56 -22.92 6.71
CA ARG A 7 -29.54 -23.17 8.16
C ARG A 7 -28.18 -23.71 8.64
N ALA A 8 -27.52 -24.54 7.83
CA ALA A 8 -26.20 -25.11 8.14
C ALA A 8 -25.07 -24.07 8.11
N PHE A 9 -25.23 -22.97 7.37
CA PHE A 9 -24.22 -21.89 7.30
C PHE A 9 -23.86 -21.30 8.67
N ARG A 10 -24.77 -21.31 9.65
CA ARG A 10 -24.47 -20.86 11.02
C ARG A 10 -23.40 -21.73 11.69
N TRP A 11 -23.47 -23.05 11.50
CA TRP A 11 -22.49 -23.98 12.03
C TRP A 11 -21.17 -23.93 11.26
N LEU A 12 -21.25 -23.75 9.94
CA LEU A 12 -20.06 -23.53 9.11
C LEU A 12 -19.31 -22.26 9.53
N ALA A 13 -20.03 -21.16 9.77
CA ALA A 13 -19.43 -19.92 10.23
C ALA A 13 -18.76 -20.08 11.61
N LEU A 14 -19.42 -20.76 12.55
CA LEU A 14 -18.81 -21.06 13.86
C LEU A 14 -17.55 -21.92 13.71
N LEU A 15 -17.59 -22.96 12.88
CA LEU A 15 -16.42 -23.80 12.62
C LEU A 15 -15.26 -22.99 12.03
N LEU A 16 -15.53 -22.14 11.02
CA LEU A 16 -14.52 -21.30 10.39
C LEU A 16 -13.95 -20.25 11.35
N ILE A 17 -14.76 -19.68 12.25
CA ILE A 17 -14.29 -18.77 13.31
C ILE A 17 -13.39 -19.51 14.31
N VAL A 18 -13.74 -20.74 14.69
CA VAL A 18 -12.90 -21.55 15.57
C VAL A 18 -11.58 -21.92 14.89
N LEU A 19 -11.63 -22.34 13.62
CA LEU A 19 -10.42 -22.64 12.83
C LEU A 19 -9.54 -21.40 12.66
N ALA A 20 -10.14 -20.22 12.47
CA ALA A 20 -9.43 -18.95 12.46
C ALA A 20 -8.73 -18.68 13.80
N GLY A 21 -9.43 -18.88 14.93
CA GLY A 21 -8.84 -18.74 16.26
C GLY A 21 -7.66 -19.70 16.50
N VAL A 22 -7.77 -20.94 16.02
CA VAL A 22 -6.66 -21.91 16.08
C VAL A 22 -5.50 -21.47 15.19
N ALA A 23 -5.76 -21.02 13.96
CA ALA A 23 -4.72 -20.53 13.06
C ALA A 23 -3.96 -19.34 13.68
N LEU A 24 -4.67 -18.42 14.32
CA LEU A 24 -4.06 -17.26 15.00
C LEU A 24 -3.21 -17.64 16.22
N SER A 25 -3.45 -18.80 16.84
CA SER A 25 -2.66 -19.24 18.00
C SER A 25 -1.23 -19.64 17.65
N PHE A 26 -0.93 -19.88 16.36
CA PHE A 26 0.42 -20.19 15.90
C PHE A 26 1.33 -18.95 15.77
N GLY A 27 0.76 -17.74 15.83
CA GLY A 27 1.51 -16.50 15.62
C GLY A 27 1.94 -16.28 14.16
N PRO A 28 2.41 -15.07 13.81
CA PRO A 28 3.05 -14.81 12.53
C PRO A 28 4.40 -15.53 12.44
N ALA A 29 4.83 -15.83 11.21
CA ALA A 29 6.21 -16.21 10.95
C ALA A 29 7.10 -14.96 11.09
N GLU A 30 8.35 -15.16 11.49
CA GLU A 30 9.33 -14.07 11.56
C GLU A 30 9.61 -13.52 10.15
N ALA A 31 9.80 -12.21 10.06
CA ALA A 31 10.18 -11.59 8.79
C ALA A 31 11.57 -12.11 8.37
N PRO A 32 11.76 -12.49 7.09
CA PRO A 32 13.08 -12.83 6.61
C PRO A 32 13.99 -11.62 6.78
N SER A 33 15.12 -11.79 7.47
CA SER A 33 16.16 -10.78 7.63
C SER A 33 16.99 -10.69 6.34
N ASP A 34 16.36 -10.21 5.27
CA ASP A 34 17.06 -9.89 4.02
C ASP A 34 16.99 -8.38 3.77
N PRO A 35 17.98 -7.61 4.27
CA PRO A 35 18.05 -6.17 4.03
C PRO A 35 18.25 -5.84 2.55
N THR A 36 18.58 -6.81 1.69
CA THR A 36 18.76 -6.57 0.24
C THR A 36 17.47 -6.70 -0.57
N ALA A 37 16.34 -7.01 0.08
CA ALA A 37 15.09 -7.29 -0.61
C ALA A 37 14.39 -6.07 -1.25
N MET A 38 14.88 -4.85 -1.02
CA MET A 38 14.33 -3.61 -1.58
C MET A 38 14.82 -3.28 -2.99
N ALA A 39 15.83 -4.02 -3.48
CA ALA A 39 16.34 -3.89 -4.84
C ALA A 39 16.53 -5.27 -5.50
N PRO A 40 16.65 -5.35 -6.84
CA PRO A 40 16.91 -6.60 -7.54
C PRO A 40 18.24 -7.26 -7.16
N ASP A 41 18.37 -8.57 -7.40
CA ASP A 41 19.60 -9.32 -7.06
C ASP A 41 20.82 -8.93 -7.92
N ASP A 42 20.60 -8.33 -9.09
CA ASP A 42 21.60 -8.06 -10.11
C ASP A 42 22.19 -6.64 -10.05
N VAL A 43 21.64 -5.74 -9.22
CA VAL A 43 22.19 -4.38 -9.06
C VAL A 43 23.39 -4.35 -8.12
N ASP A 44 24.26 -3.36 -8.32
CA ASP A 44 25.51 -3.24 -7.57
C ASP A 44 25.28 -3.07 -6.06
N SER A 45 24.30 -2.27 -5.64
CA SER A 45 24.00 -2.04 -4.22
C SER A 45 23.64 -3.33 -3.47
N THR A 46 22.75 -4.15 -4.04
CA THR A 46 22.38 -5.47 -3.52
C THR A 46 23.57 -6.41 -3.43
N ARG A 47 24.43 -6.43 -4.45
CA ARG A 47 25.63 -7.28 -4.46
C ARG A 47 26.62 -6.86 -3.38
N VAL A 48 26.86 -5.56 -3.21
CA VAL A 48 27.70 -5.02 -2.13
C VAL A 48 27.11 -5.39 -0.77
N ALA A 49 25.82 -5.17 -0.55
CA ALA A 49 25.17 -5.52 0.71
C ALA A 49 25.28 -7.03 1.03
N ARG A 50 25.16 -7.91 0.04
CA ARG A 50 25.36 -9.35 0.20
C ARG A 50 26.81 -9.71 0.52
N ILE A 51 27.79 -9.06 -0.13
CA ILE A 51 29.21 -9.24 0.18
C ILE A 51 29.50 -8.86 1.64
N LEU A 52 28.90 -7.77 2.13
CA LEU A 52 29.07 -7.35 3.53
C LEU A 52 28.46 -8.36 4.51
N GLN A 53 27.30 -8.97 4.20
CA GLN A 53 26.70 -10.01 5.03
C GLN A 53 27.54 -11.29 5.17
N GLU A 54 28.43 -11.58 4.22
CA GLU A 54 29.32 -12.74 4.31
C GLU A 54 30.46 -12.55 5.33
N ARG A 55 30.65 -11.32 5.85
CA ARG A 55 31.70 -11.04 6.84
C ARG A 55 31.37 -11.73 8.19
N PRO A 56 32.28 -12.58 8.73
CA PRO A 56 32.05 -13.25 10.01
C PRO A 56 31.96 -12.24 11.17
N GLY A 57 30.84 -12.22 11.89
CA GLY A 57 30.62 -11.34 13.05
C GLY A 57 29.85 -10.05 12.72
N ASP A 58 29.63 -9.74 11.43
CA ASP A 58 29.03 -8.50 10.95
C ASP A 58 27.49 -8.60 10.87
N ASN A 59 26.88 -9.09 11.96
CA ASN A 59 25.42 -8.99 12.17
C ASN A 59 25.04 -7.61 12.74
N GLY A 60 25.97 -6.65 12.69
CA GLY A 60 25.83 -5.34 13.29
C GLY A 60 25.70 -4.23 12.27
N GLY A 61 24.75 -3.33 12.51
CA GLY A 61 24.69 -2.07 11.78
C GLY A 61 25.59 -1.03 12.46
N ALA A 62 26.25 -0.19 11.66
CA ALA A 62 26.98 0.95 12.19
C ALA A 62 26.02 2.01 12.73
N ALA A 63 26.24 2.45 13.97
CA ALA A 63 25.62 3.63 14.57
C ALA A 63 26.71 4.65 14.94
N LEU A 64 26.38 5.92 14.85
CA LEU A 64 27.25 7.03 15.22
C LEU A 64 26.57 7.82 16.33
N VAL A 65 27.20 7.86 17.51
CA VAL A 65 26.75 8.72 18.60
C VAL A 65 27.47 10.06 18.49
N LEU A 66 26.71 11.13 18.29
CA LEU A 66 27.22 12.49 18.15
C LEU A 66 26.95 13.29 19.42
N PHE A 67 28.01 13.78 20.04
CA PHE A 67 27.96 14.78 21.10
C PHE A 67 28.20 16.16 20.50
N SER A 68 27.35 17.13 20.79
CA SER A 68 27.46 18.50 20.28
C SER A 68 27.18 19.53 21.38
N SER A 69 27.86 20.68 21.29
CA SER A 69 27.65 21.84 22.16
C SER A 69 28.02 23.14 21.44
N ASP A 70 27.48 24.27 21.92
CA ASP A 70 27.87 25.60 21.46
C ASP A 70 29.25 26.02 22.01
N ASP A 71 29.63 25.50 23.18
CA ASP A 71 30.92 25.71 23.82
C ASP A 71 31.87 24.52 23.55
N PRO A 72 33.21 24.69 23.66
CA PRO A 72 34.15 23.59 23.52
C PRO A 72 33.87 22.45 24.53
N LEU A 73 33.81 21.22 24.03
CA LEU A 73 33.52 20.02 24.80
C LEU A 73 34.68 19.68 25.76
N ASP A 74 34.32 19.30 26.99
CA ASP A 74 35.25 18.65 27.91
C ASP A 74 35.37 17.15 27.59
N LEU A 75 36.35 16.81 26.75
CA LEU A 75 36.61 15.42 26.35
C LEU A 75 36.93 14.49 27.53
N ALA A 76 37.46 15.02 28.64
CA ALA A 76 37.75 14.20 29.82
C ALA A 76 36.46 13.78 30.53
N ALA A 77 35.43 14.64 30.50
CA ALA A 77 34.10 14.32 31.02
C ALA A 77 33.34 13.32 30.12
N LEU A 78 33.55 13.38 28.79
CA LEU A 78 32.89 12.49 27.83
C LEU A 78 33.62 11.16 27.61
N GLY A 79 34.92 11.07 27.93
CA GLY A 79 35.74 9.87 27.74
C GLY A 79 35.19 8.60 28.40
N PRO A 80 34.76 8.63 29.68
CA PRO A 80 34.12 7.48 30.33
C PRO A 80 32.85 7.03 29.61
N ARG A 81 32.08 7.98 29.06
CA ARG A 81 30.84 7.71 28.35
C ARG A 81 31.08 7.05 27.01
N ALA A 82 32.05 7.53 26.24
CA ALA A 82 32.46 6.88 25.00
C ALA A 82 32.92 5.43 25.24
N ALA A 83 33.67 5.20 26.32
CA ALA A 83 34.12 3.86 26.70
C ALA A 83 32.96 2.93 27.10
N GLU A 84 31.92 3.44 27.78
CA GLU A 84 30.70 2.68 28.08
C GLU A 84 29.90 2.33 26.83
N LEU A 85 29.82 3.25 25.87
CA LEU A 85 29.16 3.05 24.58
C LEU A 85 29.92 2.08 23.66
N GLY A 86 31.19 1.77 23.97
CA GLY A 86 31.98 0.76 23.28
C GLY A 86 32.83 1.27 22.10
N GLY A 87 32.99 2.60 21.95
CA GLY A 87 33.73 3.20 20.83
C GLY A 87 34.74 4.29 21.26
N PRO A 88 35.71 4.65 20.38
CA PRO A 88 36.62 5.75 20.63
C PRO A 88 35.91 7.11 20.49
N LEU A 89 36.28 8.08 21.34
CA LEU A 89 35.82 9.47 21.22
C LEU A 89 36.68 10.22 20.20
N ILE A 90 36.06 10.67 19.10
CA ILE A 90 36.73 11.36 17.99
C ILE A 90 36.21 12.81 17.94
N PRO A 91 37.00 13.81 18.40
CA PRO A 91 36.59 15.21 18.38
C PRO A 91 36.71 15.84 16.99
N ASN A 92 35.89 16.86 16.71
CA ASN A 92 36.06 17.71 15.53
C ASN A 92 37.17 18.76 15.74
N GLY A 93 37.59 19.42 14.66
CA GLY A 93 38.69 20.38 14.69
C GLY A 93 38.48 21.55 15.66
N ASP A 94 37.23 21.99 15.83
CA ASP A 94 36.86 23.12 16.69
C ASP A 94 36.46 22.71 18.12
N MET A 95 36.52 21.42 18.44
CA MET A 95 36.15 20.83 19.74
C MET A 95 34.70 21.07 20.18
N THR A 96 33.82 21.54 19.30
CA THR A 96 32.39 21.75 19.58
C THR A 96 31.55 20.48 19.38
N ALA A 97 32.13 19.46 18.76
CA ALA A 97 31.48 18.18 18.51
C ALA A 97 32.45 17.01 18.68
N ALA A 98 31.93 15.85 19.08
CA ALA A 98 32.70 14.61 19.14
C ALA A 98 31.80 13.43 18.75
N LEU A 99 32.34 12.50 17.96
CA LEU A 99 31.63 11.30 17.52
C LEU A 99 32.18 10.04 18.19
N VAL A 100 31.32 9.05 18.39
CA VAL A 100 31.65 7.71 18.88
C VAL A 100 31.00 6.69 17.94
N PRO A 101 31.76 5.97 17.11
CA PRO A 101 31.23 4.89 16.30
C PRO A 101 30.93 3.69 17.19
N VAL A 102 29.73 3.13 17.05
CA VAL A 102 29.21 2.01 17.83
C VAL A 102 28.64 0.97 16.88
N GLU A 103 29.01 -0.29 17.09
CA GLU A 103 28.45 -1.41 16.35
C GLU A 103 27.19 -1.94 17.05
N VAL A 104 26.07 -1.99 16.32
CA VAL A 104 24.77 -2.43 16.84
C VAL A 104 24.42 -3.77 16.24
N ILE A 105 24.80 -4.85 16.92
CA ILE A 105 24.48 -6.22 16.52
C ILE A 105 22.98 -6.46 16.74
N SER A 106 22.23 -6.91 15.74
CA SER A 106 20.80 -7.24 15.87
C SER A 106 20.40 -8.37 14.92
N GLU A 107 19.53 -9.28 15.37
CA GLU A 107 19.04 -10.39 14.53
C GLU A 107 17.81 -9.99 13.67
N ASN A 108 17.09 -8.94 14.08
CA ASN A 108 15.94 -8.42 13.34
C ASN A 108 15.72 -6.90 13.58
N LEU A 109 14.88 -6.29 12.75
CA LEU A 109 14.59 -4.84 12.77
C LEU A 109 13.95 -4.37 14.09
N THR A 110 13.15 -5.21 14.76
CA THR A 110 12.53 -4.84 16.04
C THR A 110 13.58 -4.76 17.15
N GLU A 111 14.47 -5.76 17.21
CA GLU A 111 15.60 -5.76 18.14
C GLU A 111 16.55 -4.59 17.87
N ASN A 112 16.80 -4.26 16.59
CA ASN A 112 17.59 -3.07 16.22
C ASN A 112 16.95 -1.80 16.79
N SER A 113 15.64 -1.60 16.58
CA SER A 113 14.91 -0.44 17.10
C SER A 113 14.99 -0.32 18.63
N GLU A 114 14.85 -1.44 19.36
CA GLU A 114 15.01 -1.48 20.82
C GLU A 114 16.44 -1.13 21.26
N LYS A 115 17.45 -1.66 20.56
CA LYS A 115 18.88 -1.39 20.84
C LYS A 115 19.25 0.06 20.58
N ILE A 116 18.76 0.67 19.49
CA ILE A 116 18.97 2.09 19.19
C ILE A 116 18.29 2.97 20.24
N THR A 117 17.09 2.60 20.69
CA THR A 117 16.42 3.31 21.80
C THR A 117 17.26 3.26 23.08
N GLY A 118 17.78 2.08 23.43
CA GLY A 118 18.69 1.92 24.56
C GLY A 118 20.01 2.72 24.39
N LEU A 119 20.56 2.76 23.18
CA LEU A 119 21.77 3.52 22.86
C LEU A 119 21.55 5.02 23.05
N ARG A 120 20.39 5.56 22.65
CA ARG A 120 20.02 6.97 22.88
C ARG A 120 19.89 7.31 24.36
N GLU A 121 19.24 6.43 25.13
CA GLU A 121 19.11 6.62 26.59
C GLU A 121 20.48 6.58 27.28
N GLN A 122 21.35 5.66 26.88
CA GLN A 122 22.73 5.59 27.39
C GLN A 122 23.54 6.81 26.97
N ALA A 123 23.48 7.24 25.71
CA ALA A 123 24.22 8.41 25.25
C ALA A 123 23.79 9.70 25.96
N SER A 124 22.49 9.85 26.26
CA SER A 124 21.92 11.08 26.83
C SER A 124 21.98 11.17 28.36
N ALA A 125 22.19 10.08 29.09
CA ALA A 125 22.23 10.12 30.55
C ALA A 125 23.51 10.81 31.09
N ASP A 126 23.39 11.48 32.23
CA ASP A 126 24.48 12.13 32.99
C ASP A 126 25.42 13.05 32.17
N LEU A 127 24.90 13.69 31.12
CA LEU A 127 25.67 14.61 30.29
C LEU A 127 26.03 15.92 31.02
N PRO A 128 27.20 16.51 30.72
CA PRO A 128 27.53 17.87 31.15
C PRO A 128 26.48 18.89 30.66
N ALA A 129 26.27 19.95 31.43
CA ALA A 129 25.31 20.99 31.07
C ALA A 129 25.67 21.64 29.72
N GLY A 130 24.71 21.70 28.79
CA GLY A 130 24.90 22.29 27.46
C GLY A 130 25.42 21.32 26.39
N VAL A 131 25.61 20.04 26.72
CA VAL A 131 25.95 18.98 25.74
C VAL A 131 24.68 18.23 25.35
N THR A 132 24.44 18.10 24.05
CA THR A 132 23.40 17.23 23.48
C THR A 132 24.03 15.98 22.89
N ALA A 133 23.41 14.83 23.10
CA ALA A 133 23.78 13.58 22.45
C ALA A 133 22.66 13.15 21.50
N GLN A 134 23.03 12.74 20.30
CA GLN A 134 22.12 12.20 19.30
C GLN A 134 22.74 10.99 18.62
N VAL A 135 21.92 10.11 18.05
CA VAL A 135 22.38 8.88 17.39
C VAL A 135 21.94 8.85 15.93
N THR A 136 22.89 8.67 15.02
CA THR A 136 22.69 8.53 13.57
C THR A 136 23.42 7.30 13.01
N GLY A 137 23.52 7.19 11.69
CA GLY A 137 24.09 6.05 10.96
C GLY A 137 23.04 5.05 10.48
N PRO A 138 23.42 4.10 9.60
CA PRO A 138 22.49 3.16 8.98
C PRO A 138 21.62 2.41 10.00
N ALA A 139 22.22 1.91 11.09
CA ALA A 139 21.48 1.18 12.13
C ALA A 139 20.42 2.03 12.82
N ALA A 140 20.73 3.31 13.09
CA ALA A 140 19.81 4.23 13.75
C ALA A 140 18.63 4.61 12.84
N ILE A 141 18.89 4.77 11.54
CA ILE A 141 17.86 5.11 10.56
C ILE A 141 16.92 3.92 10.32
N GLU A 142 17.47 2.71 10.19
CA GLU A 142 16.68 1.48 10.17
C GLU A 142 15.87 1.26 11.46
N GLY A 143 16.49 1.54 12.62
CA GLY A 143 15.82 1.46 13.92
C GLY A 143 14.66 2.45 14.05
N ASP A 144 14.78 3.65 13.50
CA ASP A 144 13.71 4.65 13.43
C ASP A 144 12.60 4.22 12.46
N LEU A 145 12.97 3.67 11.30
CA LEU A 145 12.03 3.14 10.32
C LEU A 145 11.19 1.99 10.91
N ALA A 146 11.82 1.07 11.65
CA ALA A 146 11.11 0.01 12.37
C ALA A 146 10.26 0.54 13.54
N GLY A 147 10.80 1.50 14.30
CA GLY A 147 10.10 2.14 15.42
C GLY A 147 8.80 2.83 14.97
N VAL A 148 8.79 3.38 13.76
CA VAL A 148 7.59 3.97 13.12
C VAL A 148 6.46 2.96 12.93
N PHE A 149 6.76 1.68 12.69
CA PHE A 149 5.76 0.62 12.58
C PHE A 149 5.40 -0.02 13.92
N ALA A 150 6.23 0.14 14.95
CA ALA A 150 5.98 -0.39 16.28
C ALA A 150 4.70 0.25 16.89
N GLY A 151 3.70 -0.59 17.21
CA GLY A 151 2.40 -0.14 17.70
C GLY A 151 1.48 0.51 16.65
N ALA A 152 2.03 0.93 15.51
CA ALA A 152 1.29 1.61 14.45
C ALA A 152 0.27 0.69 13.76
N ASN A 153 0.52 -0.63 13.71
CA ASN A 153 -0.46 -1.61 13.23
C ASN A 153 -1.77 -1.59 14.04
N VAL A 154 -1.69 -1.38 15.36
CA VAL A 154 -2.87 -1.28 16.22
C VAL A 154 -3.60 0.04 15.97
N LEU A 155 -2.85 1.14 15.83
CA LEU A 155 -3.41 2.45 15.49
C LEU A 155 -4.11 2.42 14.13
N LEU A 156 -3.44 1.90 13.09
CA LEU A 156 -3.99 1.76 11.74
C LEU A 156 -5.28 0.95 11.74
N LEU A 157 -5.31 -0.19 12.45
CA LEU A 157 -6.51 -1.00 12.61
C LEU A 157 -7.63 -0.20 13.31
N ALA A 158 -7.31 0.49 14.40
CA ALA A 158 -8.29 1.23 15.18
C ALA A 158 -8.89 2.39 14.36
N VAL A 159 -8.05 3.12 13.62
CA VAL A 159 -8.51 4.21 12.75
C VAL A 159 -9.31 3.67 11.57
N THR A 160 -8.80 2.65 10.87
CA THR A 160 -9.50 2.03 9.73
C THR A 160 -10.85 1.46 10.16
N GLY A 161 -10.88 0.72 11.27
CA GLY A 161 -12.09 0.18 11.87
C GLY A 161 -13.06 1.29 12.31
N GLY A 162 -12.56 2.37 12.90
CA GLY A 162 -13.35 3.54 13.28
C GLY A 162 -14.01 4.23 12.08
N ILE A 163 -13.23 4.49 11.02
CA ILE A 163 -13.71 5.08 9.76
C ILE A 163 -14.83 4.23 9.18
N VAL A 164 -14.62 2.93 9.07
CA VAL A 164 -15.63 2.02 8.52
C VAL A 164 -16.84 1.88 9.42
N ALA A 165 -16.66 1.83 10.74
CA ALA A 165 -17.77 1.82 11.68
C ALA A 165 -18.68 3.04 11.45
N VAL A 166 -18.10 4.25 11.38
CA VAL A 166 -18.83 5.49 11.09
C VAL A 166 -19.54 5.42 9.74
N LEU A 167 -18.85 4.98 8.69
CA LEU A 167 -19.45 4.91 7.35
C LEU A 167 -20.56 3.86 7.24
N LEU A 168 -20.43 2.70 7.89
CA LEU A 168 -21.48 1.69 7.95
C LEU A 168 -22.68 2.18 8.76
N ILE A 169 -22.47 2.89 9.87
CA ILE A 169 -23.53 3.55 10.63
C ILE A 169 -24.28 4.54 9.75
N VAL A 170 -23.58 5.40 9.01
CA VAL A 170 -24.19 6.40 8.11
C VAL A 170 -24.95 5.73 6.96
N THR A 171 -24.35 4.72 6.34
CA THR A 171 -24.89 4.02 5.16
C THR A 171 -26.17 3.26 5.51
N TYR A 172 -26.13 2.44 6.58
CA TYR A 172 -27.27 1.61 6.96
C TYR A 172 -28.24 2.29 7.92
N ARG A 173 -27.83 3.40 8.54
CA ARG A 173 -28.56 4.07 9.63
C ARG A 173 -28.94 3.11 10.76
N SER A 174 -28.14 2.06 10.98
CA SER A 174 -28.30 1.09 12.07
C SER A 174 -27.11 1.19 13.03
N PRO A 175 -27.35 1.37 14.34
CA PRO A 175 -26.28 1.49 15.33
C PRO A 175 -25.64 0.14 15.70
N LEU A 176 -26.20 -0.99 15.26
CA LEU A 176 -25.73 -2.33 15.64
C LEU A 176 -25.24 -3.16 14.46
N LEU A 177 -25.73 -2.89 13.25
CA LEU A 177 -25.39 -3.69 12.07
C LEU A 177 -23.90 -3.63 11.75
N TRP A 178 -23.24 -2.49 11.96
CA TRP A 178 -21.82 -2.29 11.61
C TRP A 178 -20.86 -3.23 12.37
N ILE A 179 -21.25 -3.69 13.56
CA ILE A 179 -20.40 -4.54 14.42
C ILE A 179 -20.15 -5.90 13.76
N LEU A 180 -21.16 -6.49 13.12
CA LEU A 180 -21.04 -7.83 12.53
C LEU A 180 -20.07 -7.91 11.35
N PRO A 181 -20.19 -7.11 10.28
CA PRO A 181 -19.23 -7.14 9.19
C PRO A 181 -17.86 -6.69 9.68
N LEU A 182 -17.76 -5.70 10.57
CA LEU A 182 -16.46 -5.25 11.09
C LEU A 182 -15.74 -6.35 11.89
N LEU A 183 -16.46 -7.10 12.72
CA LEU A 183 -15.88 -8.23 13.47
C LEU A 183 -15.43 -9.35 12.53
N VAL A 184 -16.25 -9.70 11.54
CA VAL A 184 -15.93 -10.77 10.59
C VAL A 184 -14.74 -10.38 9.71
N ILE A 185 -14.71 -9.14 9.19
CA ILE A 185 -13.62 -8.66 8.35
C ILE A 185 -12.37 -8.38 9.17
N GLY A 186 -12.48 -7.88 10.41
CA GLY A 186 -11.34 -7.75 11.32
C GLY A 186 -10.71 -9.10 11.67
N LEU A 187 -11.52 -10.16 11.83
CA LEU A 187 -11.01 -11.52 11.98
C LEU A 187 -10.36 -12.03 10.69
N ALA A 188 -10.97 -11.76 9.53
CA ALA A 188 -10.40 -12.11 8.22
C ALA A 188 -9.04 -11.44 8.00
N ASP A 189 -8.92 -10.17 8.39
CA ASP A 189 -7.69 -9.40 8.35
C ASP A 189 -6.60 -10.03 9.21
N ARG A 190 -6.91 -10.42 10.46
CA ARG A 190 -5.94 -11.14 11.30
C ARG A 190 -5.50 -12.47 10.70
N VAL A 191 -6.44 -13.25 10.18
CA VAL A 191 -6.11 -14.51 9.51
C VAL A 191 -5.27 -14.26 8.26
N ALA A 192 -5.55 -13.20 7.50
CA ALA A 192 -4.74 -12.80 6.36
C ALA A 192 -3.32 -12.40 6.80
N ALA A 193 -3.21 -11.51 7.79
CA ALA A 193 -1.97 -10.97 8.34
C ALA A 193 -1.07 -12.04 8.97
N THR A 194 -1.64 -13.10 9.54
CA THR A 194 -0.86 -14.25 9.99
C THR A 194 -0.59 -15.20 8.83
N GLY A 195 -1.61 -15.60 8.07
CA GLY A 195 -1.46 -16.64 7.04
C GLY A 195 -0.53 -16.28 5.89
N TYR A 196 -0.42 -14.99 5.52
CA TYR A 196 0.47 -14.59 4.44
C TYR A 196 1.95 -14.76 4.84
N THR A 197 2.33 -14.52 6.10
CA THR A 197 3.74 -14.67 6.52
C THR A 197 4.21 -16.10 6.33
N TRP A 198 3.36 -17.08 6.71
CA TRP A 198 3.63 -18.50 6.49
C TRP A 198 3.63 -18.87 5.00
N ALA A 199 2.73 -18.29 4.22
CA ALA A 199 2.66 -18.56 2.79
C ALA A 199 3.88 -18.01 2.04
N LEU A 200 4.37 -16.83 2.42
CA LEU A 200 5.52 -16.19 1.80
C LEU A 200 6.83 -16.85 2.25
N ASP A 201 6.95 -17.20 3.54
CA ASP A 201 8.09 -17.96 4.07
C ASP A 201 8.23 -19.31 3.33
N ALA A 202 7.13 -20.05 3.15
CA ALA A 202 7.13 -21.31 2.39
C ALA A 202 7.51 -21.14 0.91
N LEU A 203 7.34 -19.94 0.34
CA LEU A 203 7.70 -19.61 -1.04
C LEU A 203 9.10 -18.97 -1.14
N GLY A 204 9.77 -18.71 -0.02
CA GLY A 204 11.02 -17.94 0.03
C GLY A 204 10.85 -16.52 -0.51
N ALA A 205 9.67 -15.92 -0.33
CA ALA A 205 9.36 -14.59 -0.83
C ALA A 205 9.62 -13.53 0.23
N ALA A 206 10.34 -12.47 -0.13
CA ALA A 206 10.65 -11.37 0.77
C ALA A 206 9.42 -10.50 1.07
N TRP A 207 9.31 -10.01 2.30
CA TRP A 207 8.26 -9.09 2.75
C TRP A 207 8.78 -8.23 3.91
N ASN A 208 8.11 -7.09 4.14
CA ASN A 208 8.45 -6.13 5.19
C ASN A 208 7.18 -5.60 5.90
N GLU A 209 7.37 -4.71 6.87
CA GLU A 209 6.30 -4.11 7.67
C GLU A 209 5.30 -3.31 6.82
N SER A 210 5.78 -2.66 5.75
CA SER A 210 4.91 -1.95 4.80
C SER A 210 3.92 -2.89 4.10
N THR A 211 4.33 -4.14 3.85
CA THR A 211 3.49 -5.19 3.26
C THR A 211 2.30 -5.48 4.17
N ALA A 212 2.52 -5.60 5.48
CA ALA A 212 1.46 -5.84 6.46
C ALA A 212 0.46 -4.67 6.52
N GLY A 213 0.96 -3.42 6.53
CA GLY A 213 0.12 -2.22 6.57
C GLY A 213 -0.78 -2.07 5.34
N ILE A 214 -0.20 -2.21 4.14
CA ILE A 214 -0.94 -2.13 2.88
C ILE A 214 -1.94 -3.30 2.76
N LEU A 215 -1.52 -4.53 3.10
CA LEU A 215 -2.38 -5.70 3.11
C LEU A 215 -3.60 -5.48 4.00
N SER A 216 -3.40 -4.94 5.21
CA SER A 216 -4.50 -4.76 6.16
C SER A 216 -5.57 -3.80 5.62
N VAL A 217 -5.14 -2.65 5.09
CA VAL A 217 -6.04 -1.67 4.45
C VAL A 217 -6.76 -2.28 3.25
N LEU A 218 -6.05 -3.04 2.42
CA LEU A 218 -6.64 -3.72 1.26
C LEU A 218 -7.70 -4.75 1.67
N VAL A 219 -7.40 -5.62 2.64
CA VAL A 219 -8.33 -6.65 3.16
C VAL A 219 -9.55 -6.00 3.79
N PHE A 220 -9.35 -4.94 4.57
CA PHE A 220 -10.42 -4.23 5.23
C PHE A 220 -11.33 -3.53 4.21
N GLY A 221 -10.75 -2.84 3.23
CA GLY A 221 -11.47 -2.13 2.17
C GLY A 221 -12.27 -3.08 1.28
N ALA A 222 -11.59 -4.08 0.70
CA ALA A 222 -12.23 -5.06 -0.18
C ALA A 222 -13.22 -5.96 0.58
N GLY A 223 -12.83 -6.46 1.75
CA GLY A 223 -13.68 -7.32 2.59
C GLY A 223 -14.96 -6.62 3.04
N THR A 224 -14.86 -5.34 3.43
CA THR A 224 -16.05 -4.55 3.79
C THR A 224 -16.93 -4.27 2.59
N ASN A 225 -16.36 -4.03 1.41
CA ASN A 225 -17.14 -3.90 0.17
C ASN A 225 -17.92 -5.19 -0.14
N TYR A 226 -17.27 -6.35 -0.05
CA TYR A 226 -17.92 -7.65 -0.24
C TYR A 226 -19.06 -7.87 0.76
N ALA A 227 -18.83 -7.50 2.03
CA ALA A 227 -19.84 -7.54 3.07
C ALA A 227 -21.03 -6.62 2.75
N LEU A 228 -20.76 -5.40 2.26
CA LEU A 228 -21.78 -4.41 1.92
C LEU A 228 -22.68 -4.93 0.78
N LEU A 229 -22.10 -5.53 -0.27
CA LEU A 229 -22.86 -6.13 -1.37
C LEU A 229 -23.77 -7.28 -0.90
N LEU A 230 -23.26 -8.15 -0.04
CA LEU A 230 -24.05 -9.24 0.53
C LEU A 230 -25.18 -8.72 1.42
N ILE A 231 -24.88 -7.78 2.32
CA ILE A 231 -25.85 -7.21 3.25
C ILE A 231 -26.94 -6.45 2.48
N SER A 232 -26.58 -5.68 1.45
CA SER A 232 -27.55 -4.98 0.61
C SER A 232 -28.50 -5.96 -0.06
N ARG A 233 -27.98 -6.99 -0.76
CA ARG A 233 -28.81 -7.99 -1.43
C ARG A 233 -29.67 -8.78 -0.44
N TYR A 234 -29.10 -9.20 0.69
CA TYR A 234 -29.87 -9.89 1.74
C TYR A 234 -30.99 -9.01 2.29
N ARG A 235 -30.73 -7.71 2.51
CA ARG A 235 -31.74 -6.75 2.94
C ARG A 235 -32.83 -6.56 1.90
N ASP A 236 -32.49 -6.54 0.62
CA ASP A 236 -33.47 -6.42 -0.47
C ASP A 236 -34.40 -7.64 -0.49
N GLU A 237 -33.87 -8.86 -0.39
CA GLU A 237 -34.65 -10.11 -0.35
C GLU A 237 -35.58 -10.21 0.88
N LEU A 238 -35.23 -9.56 2.00
CA LEU A 238 -36.12 -9.47 3.17
C LEU A 238 -37.40 -8.65 2.90
N HIS A 239 -37.49 -7.87 1.83
CA HIS A 239 -38.76 -7.26 1.41
C HIS A 239 -39.67 -8.23 0.65
N GLY A 240 -39.14 -9.36 0.16
CA GLY A 240 -39.87 -10.37 -0.60
C GLY A 240 -40.39 -11.54 0.22
N THR A 241 -39.63 -12.01 1.22
CA THR A 241 -40.00 -13.16 2.08
C THR A 241 -39.79 -12.87 3.56
N GLU A 242 -40.68 -13.38 4.42
CA GLU A 242 -40.56 -13.29 5.88
C GLU A 242 -39.43 -14.13 6.46
N ASP A 243 -39.13 -15.29 5.85
CA ASP A 243 -38.10 -16.21 6.36
C ASP A 243 -36.69 -15.72 6.02
N ARG A 244 -35.90 -15.40 7.05
CA ARG A 244 -34.49 -15.00 6.91
C ARG A 244 -33.63 -16.06 6.21
N PHE A 245 -33.93 -17.35 6.39
CA PHE A 245 -33.17 -18.42 5.76
C PHE A 245 -33.44 -18.50 4.27
N GLU A 246 -34.68 -18.27 3.87
CA GLU A 246 -35.07 -18.18 2.47
C GLU A 246 -34.48 -16.94 1.82
N ALA A 247 -34.60 -15.76 2.46
CA ALA A 247 -34.00 -14.53 1.96
C ALA A 247 -32.49 -14.67 1.74
N MET A 248 -31.75 -15.25 2.68
CA MET A 248 -30.32 -15.49 2.51
C MET A 248 -30.02 -16.55 1.43
N ALA A 249 -30.83 -17.61 1.33
CA ALA A 249 -30.65 -18.65 0.31
C ALA A 249 -30.79 -18.09 -1.12
N THR A 250 -31.71 -17.13 -1.30
CA THR A 250 -31.94 -16.42 -2.57
C THR A 250 -30.83 -15.39 -2.83
N ALA A 251 -30.43 -14.60 -1.82
CA ALA A 251 -29.39 -13.58 -1.97
C ALA A 251 -27.99 -14.19 -2.23
N TRP A 252 -27.65 -15.30 -1.59
CA TRP A 252 -26.27 -15.81 -1.54
C TRP A 252 -25.71 -16.15 -2.93
N GLY A 253 -26.39 -16.99 -3.71
CA GLY A 253 -25.86 -17.50 -4.99
C GLY A 253 -25.49 -16.40 -6.00
N PRO A 254 -26.38 -15.45 -6.30
CA PRO A 254 -26.06 -14.29 -7.15
C PRO A 254 -24.96 -13.41 -6.56
N THR A 255 -24.92 -13.23 -5.24
CA THR A 255 -23.89 -12.45 -4.57
C THR A 255 -22.52 -13.11 -4.75
N VAL A 256 -22.39 -14.41 -4.47
CA VAL A 256 -21.11 -15.14 -4.62
C VAL A 256 -20.55 -15.01 -6.03
N LYS A 257 -21.38 -15.19 -7.06
CA LYS A 257 -20.94 -15.03 -8.45
C LYS A 257 -20.39 -13.63 -8.73
N THR A 258 -21.03 -12.61 -8.17
CA THR A 258 -20.64 -11.21 -8.33
C THR A 258 -19.36 -10.88 -7.57
N VAL A 259 -19.28 -11.29 -6.30
CA VAL A 259 -18.14 -11.03 -5.43
C VAL A 259 -16.91 -11.83 -5.89
N PHE A 260 -17.09 -13.08 -6.34
CA PHE A 260 -16.01 -13.89 -6.91
C PHE A 260 -15.43 -13.25 -8.17
N ALA A 261 -16.30 -12.75 -9.05
CA ALA A 261 -15.90 -12.01 -10.23
C ALA A 261 -15.02 -10.79 -9.88
N SER A 262 -15.43 -10.02 -8.88
CA SER A 262 -14.67 -8.87 -8.35
C SER A 262 -13.34 -9.30 -7.72
N ALA A 263 -13.36 -10.26 -6.80
CA ALA A 263 -12.16 -10.75 -6.12
C ALA A 263 -11.15 -11.34 -7.10
N ALA A 264 -11.60 -12.09 -8.11
CA ALA A 264 -10.73 -12.64 -9.15
C ALA A 264 -10.04 -11.54 -9.97
N THR A 265 -10.74 -10.47 -10.33
CA THR A 265 -10.12 -9.34 -11.06
C THR A 265 -9.11 -8.59 -10.20
N VAL A 266 -9.39 -8.43 -8.89
CA VAL A 266 -8.43 -7.81 -7.96
C VAL A 266 -7.17 -8.68 -7.85
N ILE A 267 -7.35 -9.99 -7.62
CA ILE A 267 -6.26 -10.98 -7.53
C ILE A 267 -5.40 -10.96 -8.80
N LEU A 268 -6.01 -10.95 -9.99
CA LEU A 268 -5.28 -10.85 -11.26
C LEU A 268 -4.52 -9.53 -11.40
N GLY A 269 -5.10 -8.42 -10.92
CA GLY A 269 -4.45 -7.12 -10.92
C GLY A 269 -3.20 -7.10 -10.05
N VAL A 270 -3.32 -7.51 -8.77
CA VAL A 270 -2.19 -7.55 -7.84
C VAL A 270 -1.18 -8.65 -8.20
N ALA A 271 -1.59 -9.72 -8.88
CA ALA A 271 -0.68 -10.75 -9.40
C ALA A 271 0.29 -10.19 -10.47
N CYS A 272 -0.02 -9.05 -11.09
CA CYS A 272 0.91 -8.40 -12.01
C CYS A 272 2.17 -7.87 -11.29
N LEU A 273 2.11 -7.64 -9.98
CA LEU A 273 3.29 -7.28 -9.17
C LEU A 273 4.33 -8.41 -9.10
N LEU A 274 3.94 -9.66 -9.40
CA LEU A 274 4.89 -10.78 -9.48
C LEU A 274 5.90 -10.64 -10.62
N LEU A 275 5.64 -9.74 -11.58
CA LEU A 275 6.56 -9.42 -12.66
C LEU A 275 7.61 -8.37 -12.28
N SER A 276 7.51 -7.79 -11.09
CA SER A 276 8.46 -6.80 -10.59
C SER A 276 9.84 -7.42 -10.39
N ALA A 277 10.88 -6.66 -10.72
CA ALA A 277 12.25 -7.04 -10.39
C ALA A 277 12.52 -6.99 -8.88
N VAL A 278 11.79 -6.13 -8.15
CA VAL A 278 11.98 -5.91 -6.71
C VAL A 278 11.33 -7.03 -5.89
N PRO A 279 12.10 -7.78 -5.06
CA PRO A 279 11.58 -8.88 -4.23
C PRO A 279 10.39 -8.51 -3.35
N THR A 280 10.45 -7.39 -2.62
CA THR A 280 9.36 -6.98 -1.72
C THR A 280 8.08 -6.56 -2.44
N THR A 281 8.19 -6.04 -3.66
CA THR A 281 7.01 -5.77 -4.51
C THR A 281 6.34 -7.06 -4.96
N ARG A 282 7.12 -8.10 -5.30
CA ARG A 282 6.58 -9.44 -5.57
C ARG A 282 5.91 -10.02 -4.32
N GLY A 283 6.53 -9.85 -3.16
CA GLY A 283 5.99 -10.22 -1.85
C GLY A 283 4.64 -9.56 -1.57
N LEU A 284 4.52 -8.24 -1.78
CA LEU A 284 3.26 -7.51 -1.65
C LEU A 284 2.17 -8.06 -2.58
N GLY A 285 2.54 -8.43 -3.81
CA GLY A 285 1.64 -9.10 -4.75
C GLY A 285 1.07 -10.40 -4.19
N LEU A 286 1.94 -11.30 -3.71
CA LEU A 286 1.54 -12.59 -3.11
C LEU A 286 0.69 -12.40 -1.86
N ALA A 287 1.12 -11.50 -0.96
CA ALA A 287 0.40 -11.17 0.26
C ALA A 287 -1.01 -10.65 -0.05
N SER A 288 -1.12 -9.72 -1.01
CA SER A 288 -2.39 -9.16 -1.45
C SER A 288 -3.32 -10.21 -2.07
N MET A 289 -2.79 -11.12 -2.90
CA MET A 289 -3.57 -12.23 -3.46
C MET A 289 -4.15 -13.12 -2.36
N PHE A 290 -3.33 -13.47 -1.37
CA PHE A 290 -3.75 -14.26 -0.22
C PHE A 290 -4.81 -13.53 0.62
N GLY A 291 -4.56 -12.26 0.95
CA GLY A 291 -5.48 -11.43 1.74
C GLY A 291 -6.84 -11.27 1.08
N ILE A 292 -6.90 -10.99 -0.23
CA ILE A 292 -8.16 -10.87 -0.96
C ILE A 292 -8.91 -12.20 -1.01
N ALA A 293 -8.20 -13.32 -1.15
CA ALA A 293 -8.82 -14.65 -1.09
C ALA A 293 -9.44 -14.94 0.29
N VAL A 294 -8.73 -14.62 1.38
CA VAL A 294 -9.25 -14.74 2.75
C VAL A 294 -10.45 -13.83 2.97
N ALA A 295 -10.37 -12.55 2.56
CA ALA A 295 -11.46 -11.59 2.66
C ALA A 295 -12.72 -12.07 1.92
N PHE A 296 -12.55 -12.61 0.71
CA PHE A 296 -13.63 -13.21 -0.09
C PHE A 296 -14.29 -14.38 0.66
N LEU A 297 -13.49 -15.32 1.18
CA LEU A 297 -14.00 -16.49 1.90
C LEU A 297 -14.80 -16.08 3.14
N PHE A 298 -14.28 -15.14 3.93
CA PHE A 298 -14.97 -14.67 5.14
C PHE A 298 -16.25 -13.92 4.80
N ALA A 299 -16.24 -13.04 3.81
CA ALA A 299 -17.42 -12.29 3.39
C ALA A 299 -18.53 -13.20 2.84
N VAL A 300 -18.19 -14.28 2.15
CA VAL A 300 -19.17 -15.16 1.46
C VAL A 300 -19.64 -16.33 2.32
N PHE A 301 -18.82 -16.82 3.26
CA PHE A 301 -19.15 -18.00 4.06
C PHE A 301 -19.38 -17.68 5.54
N VAL A 302 -18.52 -16.86 6.15
CA VAL A 302 -18.61 -16.56 7.58
C VAL A 302 -19.70 -15.52 7.85
N LEU A 303 -19.67 -14.39 7.15
CA LEU A 303 -20.61 -13.29 7.33
C LEU A 303 -22.09 -13.72 7.20
N PRO A 304 -22.53 -14.45 6.16
CA PRO A 304 -23.92 -14.88 6.09
C PRO A 304 -24.33 -15.80 7.24
N GLY A 305 -23.44 -16.68 7.70
CA GLY A 305 -23.70 -17.50 8.89
C GLY A 305 -23.89 -16.66 10.16
N VAL A 306 -23.03 -15.65 10.37
CA VAL A 306 -23.14 -14.70 11.48
C VAL A 306 -24.44 -13.90 11.39
N LEU A 307 -24.79 -13.35 10.22
CA LEU A 307 -26.04 -12.61 10.01
C LEU A 307 -27.29 -13.46 10.31
N LEU A 308 -27.25 -14.76 9.99
CA LEU A 308 -28.37 -15.69 10.22
C LEU A 308 -28.57 -16.06 11.70
N LEU A 309 -27.59 -15.81 12.57
CA LEU A 309 -27.79 -15.93 14.03
C LEU A 309 -28.79 -14.88 14.51
N PHE A 310 -28.73 -13.68 13.94
CA PHE A 310 -29.56 -12.54 14.30
C PHE A 310 -30.84 -12.45 13.44
N GLY A 311 -31.87 -11.79 13.98
CA GLY A 311 -33.14 -11.58 13.29
C GLY A 311 -33.14 -10.28 12.47
N ARG A 312 -34.30 -9.92 11.90
CA ARG A 312 -34.50 -8.65 11.16
C ARG A 312 -34.26 -7.39 11.99
N TRP A 313 -34.29 -7.52 13.32
CA TRP A 313 -34.09 -6.42 14.25
C TRP A 313 -32.73 -5.74 14.13
N ILE A 314 -31.72 -6.41 13.55
CA ILE A 314 -30.40 -5.82 13.32
C ILE A 314 -30.42 -4.61 12.38
N PHE A 315 -31.43 -4.52 11.52
CA PHE A 315 -31.65 -3.38 10.64
C PHE A 315 -32.40 -2.22 11.33
N TRP A 316 -32.64 -2.30 12.64
CA TRP A 316 -33.26 -1.20 13.40
C TRP A 316 -32.42 0.07 13.25
N PRO A 317 -33.04 1.25 13.01
CA PRO A 317 -34.49 1.55 13.05
C PRO A 317 -35.25 1.27 11.74
N ARG A 318 -34.56 1.09 10.61
CA ARG A 318 -35.18 0.91 9.28
C ARG A 318 -35.29 -0.57 8.91
N ILE A 319 -36.08 -1.29 9.70
CA ILE A 319 -36.31 -2.73 9.52
C ILE A 319 -37.02 -2.97 8.17
N PRO A 320 -36.47 -3.80 7.26
CA PRO A 320 -37.12 -4.14 6.00
C PRO A 320 -38.43 -4.89 6.28
N ARG A 321 -39.54 -4.39 5.71
CA ARG A 321 -40.87 -5.00 5.81
C ARG A 321 -41.34 -5.46 4.44
N VAL A 322 -42.09 -6.56 4.41
CA VAL A 322 -42.59 -7.13 3.16
C VAL A 322 -43.53 -6.14 2.46
N GLY A 323 -43.36 -5.95 1.15
CA GLY A 323 -44.21 -5.10 0.33
C GLY A 323 -43.91 -3.58 0.37
N GLN A 324 -42.81 -3.14 0.96
CA GLN A 324 -42.36 -1.74 0.83
C GLN A 324 -41.68 -1.49 -0.53
N GLU A 325 -42.15 -0.49 -1.28
CA GLU A 325 -41.48 -0.02 -2.50
C GLU A 325 -40.22 0.79 -2.17
N ILE A 326 -39.10 0.46 -2.81
CA ILE A 326 -37.85 1.19 -2.69
C ILE A 326 -37.87 2.36 -3.69
N ARG A 327 -37.74 3.61 -3.20
CA ARG A 327 -37.67 4.82 -4.05
C ARG A 327 -36.25 5.36 -4.09
N HIS A 328 -35.70 5.57 -5.28
CA HIS A 328 -34.31 6.02 -5.51
C HIS A 328 -34.23 7.46 -6.05
N GLY A 329 -35.00 8.40 -5.49
CA GLY A 329 -35.24 9.72 -6.11
C GLY A 329 -34.00 10.58 -6.43
N PHE A 330 -32.89 10.45 -5.69
CA PHE A 330 -31.64 11.15 -6.03
C PHE A 330 -30.99 10.59 -7.30
N TRP A 331 -30.89 9.27 -7.39
CA TRP A 331 -30.28 8.58 -8.53
C TRP A 331 -31.14 8.67 -9.79
N ASP A 332 -32.47 8.67 -9.62
CA ASP A 332 -33.41 8.92 -10.72
C ASP A 332 -33.19 10.31 -11.34
N ARG A 333 -32.86 11.32 -10.53
CA ARG A 333 -32.58 12.67 -11.01
C ARG A 333 -31.26 12.73 -11.79
N ILE A 334 -30.21 12.08 -11.30
CA ILE A 334 -28.92 11.98 -12.02
C ILE A 334 -29.14 11.25 -13.35
N GLY A 335 -29.86 10.13 -13.34
CA GLY A 335 -30.21 9.39 -14.55
C GLY A 335 -31.00 10.25 -15.56
N GLY A 336 -31.92 11.08 -15.08
CA GLY A 336 -32.64 12.04 -15.91
C GLY A 336 -31.74 13.06 -16.61
N VAL A 337 -30.73 13.60 -15.91
CA VAL A 337 -29.75 14.53 -16.49
C VAL A 337 -28.89 13.83 -17.56
N VAL A 338 -28.38 12.64 -17.25
CA VAL A 338 -27.57 11.83 -18.18
C VAL A 338 -28.38 11.49 -19.43
N ARG A 339 -29.66 11.13 -19.29
CA ARG A 339 -30.56 10.85 -20.40
C ARG A 339 -30.81 12.07 -21.28
N ALA A 340 -30.99 13.25 -20.68
CA ALA A 340 -31.37 14.46 -21.40
C ALA A 340 -30.20 15.03 -22.23
N ARG A 341 -28.96 14.93 -21.74
CA ARG A 341 -27.78 15.55 -22.38
C ARG A 341 -26.52 14.67 -22.30
N PRO A 342 -26.53 13.45 -22.87
CA PRO A 342 -25.42 12.52 -22.72
C PRO A 342 -24.09 13.05 -23.28
N ALA A 343 -24.10 13.72 -24.43
CA ALA A 343 -22.88 14.27 -25.04
C ALA A 343 -22.23 15.37 -24.20
N LEU A 344 -23.02 16.29 -23.65
CA LEU A 344 -22.51 17.37 -22.79
C LEU A 344 -21.89 16.80 -21.52
N VAL A 345 -22.57 15.84 -20.90
CA VAL A 345 -22.10 15.16 -19.69
C VAL A 345 -20.76 14.47 -19.95
N THR A 346 -20.64 13.72 -21.05
CA THR A 346 -19.38 13.09 -21.46
C THR A 346 -18.26 14.12 -21.63
N VAL A 347 -18.50 15.22 -22.36
CA VAL A 347 -17.47 16.25 -22.59
C VAL A 347 -17.02 16.91 -21.28
N VAL A 348 -17.95 17.26 -20.39
CA VAL A 348 -17.61 17.88 -19.11
C VAL A 348 -16.83 16.91 -18.22
N SER A 349 -17.25 15.64 -18.12
CA SER A 349 -16.52 14.62 -17.35
C SER A 349 -15.11 14.40 -17.90
N LEU A 350 -14.94 14.32 -19.22
CA LEU A 350 -13.62 14.18 -19.84
C LEU A 350 -12.74 15.42 -19.64
N LEU A 351 -13.33 16.62 -19.65
CA LEU A 351 -12.58 17.86 -19.38
C LEU A 351 -12.09 17.91 -17.93
N VAL A 352 -12.95 17.58 -16.96
CA VAL A 352 -12.58 17.53 -15.54
C VAL A 352 -11.44 16.54 -15.32
N LEU A 353 -11.56 15.32 -15.87
CA LEU A 353 -10.51 14.31 -15.79
C LEU A 353 -9.23 14.75 -16.52
N GLY A 354 -9.36 15.36 -17.70
CA GLY A 354 -8.21 15.84 -18.48
C GLY A 354 -7.43 16.96 -17.79
N VAL A 355 -8.11 17.89 -17.12
CA VAL A 355 -7.46 18.93 -16.30
C VAL A 355 -6.75 18.30 -15.11
N ALA A 356 -7.42 17.36 -14.42
CA ALA A 356 -6.81 16.61 -13.33
C ALA A 356 -5.55 15.82 -13.77
N SER A 357 -5.54 15.30 -15.00
CA SER A 357 -4.38 14.62 -15.58
C SER A 357 -3.18 15.53 -15.87
N LEU A 358 -3.32 16.86 -15.91
CA LEU A 358 -2.20 17.77 -16.19
C LEU A 358 -1.11 17.69 -15.12
N GLY A 359 -1.48 17.41 -13.86
CA GLY A 359 -0.51 17.21 -12.78
C GLY A 359 0.40 16.00 -13.03
N ALA A 360 -0.04 15.01 -13.81
CA ALA A 360 0.77 13.83 -14.09
C ALA A 360 2.01 14.14 -14.95
N LEU A 361 1.99 15.25 -15.71
CA LEU A 361 3.13 15.71 -16.49
C LEU A 361 4.24 16.35 -15.63
N GLN A 362 3.94 16.64 -14.37
CA GLN A 362 4.85 17.32 -13.43
C GLN A 362 5.47 16.35 -12.42
N ILE A 363 5.05 15.08 -12.42
CA ILE A 363 5.48 14.08 -11.43
C ILE A 363 6.99 13.89 -11.52
N ARG A 364 7.63 13.98 -10.34
CA ARG A 364 9.01 13.57 -10.11
C ARG A 364 9.00 12.48 -9.05
N THR A 365 9.91 11.51 -9.19
CA THR A 365 10.05 10.37 -8.29
C THR A 365 11.47 10.31 -7.73
N GLY A 366 11.63 9.62 -6.61
CA GLY A 366 12.88 9.51 -5.87
C GLY A 366 12.87 10.45 -4.66
N LEU A 367 12.70 9.87 -3.48
CA LEU A 367 12.85 10.57 -2.20
C LEU A 367 14.27 10.37 -1.70
N THR A 368 14.85 11.41 -1.13
CA THR A 368 16.03 11.24 -0.27
C THR A 368 15.63 10.53 1.02
N GLN A 369 16.62 10.01 1.75
CA GLN A 369 16.38 9.31 3.01
C GLN A 369 15.61 10.16 4.03
N ALA A 370 15.97 11.43 4.17
CA ALA A 370 15.30 12.39 5.05
C ALA A 370 13.82 12.59 4.68
N GLU A 371 13.49 12.53 3.39
CA GLU A 371 12.16 12.78 2.86
C GLU A 371 11.23 11.56 2.93
N GLN A 372 11.71 10.40 3.38
CA GLN A 372 10.86 9.21 3.56
C GLN A 372 9.93 9.33 4.78
N PHE A 373 10.33 10.13 5.77
CA PHE A 373 9.60 10.33 7.01
C PHE A 373 8.67 11.55 6.92
N LEU A 374 7.46 11.44 7.50
CA LEU A 374 6.55 12.59 7.58
C LEU A 374 7.03 13.64 8.60
N ASP A 375 7.60 13.16 9.70
CA ASP A 375 8.27 13.97 10.72
C ASP A 375 9.74 13.58 10.76
N THR A 376 10.66 14.54 10.87
CA THR A 376 12.10 14.26 10.86
C THR A 376 12.53 13.54 12.14
N PRO A 377 12.99 12.27 12.07
CA PRO A 377 13.44 11.55 13.25
C PRO A 377 14.83 12.03 13.70
N GLU A 378 15.24 11.65 14.91
CA GLU A 378 16.52 12.05 15.49
C GLU A 378 17.69 11.67 14.59
N SER A 379 17.70 10.45 14.01
CA SER A 379 18.78 9.96 13.16
C SER A 379 19.05 10.87 11.96
N ILE A 380 18.01 11.42 11.34
CA ILE A 380 18.11 12.34 10.19
C ILE A 380 18.61 13.72 10.66
N THR A 381 18.09 14.24 11.77
CA THR A 381 18.59 15.51 12.30
C THR A 381 20.06 15.41 12.70
N ALA A 382 20.46 14.30 13.32
CA ALA A 382 21.82 14.02 13.73
C ALA A 382 22.76 13.79 12.55
N ALA A 383 22.28 13.21 11.44
CA ALA A 383 23.03 13.13 10.19
C ALA A 383 23.39 14.52 9.66
N ALA A 384 22.42 15.45 9.64
CA ALA A 384 22.66 16.83 9.20
C ALA A 384 23.67 17.57 10.11
N VAL A 385 23.60 17.36 11.44
CA VAL A 385 24.60 17.95 12.37
C VAL A 385 25.98 17.31 12.19
N LEU A 386 26.04 16.00 11.91
CA LEU A 386 27.29 15.30 11.62
C LEU A 386 27.97 15.91 10.40
N GLU A 387 27.25 16.06 9.30
CA GLU A 387 27.78 16.65 8.05
C GLU A 387 28.20 18.12 8.23
N GLU A 388 27.48 18.89 9.06
CA GLU A 388 27.87 20.27 9.38
C GLU A 388 29.18 20.34 10.19
N LYS A 389 29.32 19.48 11.20
CA LYS A 389 30.43 19.53 12.17
C LYS A 389 31.66 18.72 11.76
N PHE A 390 31.49 17.75 10.87
CA PHE A 390 32.51 16.87 10.31
C PHE A 390 32.35 16.79 8.78
N PRO A 391 32.84 17.78 8.01
CA PRO A 391 32.63 17.85 6.56
C PRO A 391 33.17 16.66 5.75
N ASP A 392 34.11 15.89 6.32
CA ASP A 392 34.69 14.71 5.69
C ASP A 392 33.96 13.40 6.07
N GLN A 393 32.91 13.48 6.90
CA GLN A 393 32.13 12.33 7.39
C GLN A 393 30.67 12.45 6.92
N GLU A 394 30.11 11.32 6.52
CA GLU A 394 28.70 11.19 6.16
C GLU A 394 28.04 10.18 7.09
N ALA A 395 26.75 10.37 7.39
CA ALA A 395 26.02 9.41 8.21
C ALA A 395 25.83 8.07 7.48
N THR A 396 25.66 8.11 6.16
CA THR A 396 25.41 6.95 5.30
C THR A 396 26.36 6.97 4.10
N PRO A 397 27.67 6.74 4.35
CA PRO A 397 28.70 6.83 3.31
C PRO A 397 28.48 5.79 2.21
N ALA A 398 28.99 6.08 1.01
CA ALA A 398 29.01 5.09 -0.07
C ALA A 398 29.98 3.95 0.27
N ILE A 399 29.59 2.72 -0.07
CA ILE A 399 30.42 1.53 0.16
C ILE A 399 30.80 0.94 -1.18
N ILE A 400 32.10 0.77 -1.41
CA ILE A 400 32.63 0.25 -2.66
C ILE A 400 33.32 -1.08 -2.39
N ALA A 401 32.87 -2.13 -3.09
CA ALA A 401 33.51 -3.44 -3.06
C ALA A 401 34.33 -3.63 -4.33
N THR A 402 35.62 -3.95 -4.20
CA THR A 402 36.52 -4.14 -5.34
C THR A 402 37.55 -5.24 -5.08
N GLN A 403 38.14 -5.77 -6.14
CA GLN A 403 39.32 -6.64 -6.10
C GLN A 403 40.61 -5.90 -6.51
N GLU A 404 40.50 -4.60 -6.85
CA GLU A 404 41.59 -3.74 -7.31
C GLU A 404 41.71 -2.48 -6.43
N ALA A 405 41.78 -2.58 -5.08
CA ALA A 405 41.67 -1.40 -4.22
C ALA A 405 42.73 -0.33 -4.49
N GLU A 406 43.97 -0.68 -4.82
CA GLU A 406 45.01 0.31 -5.12
C GLU A 406 44.62 1.20 -6.31
N ARG A 407 44.09 0.59 -7.38
CA ARG A 407 43.67 1.30 -8.59
C ARG A 407 42.41 2.11 -8.34
N VAL A 408 41.42 1.52 -7.68
CA VAL A 408 40.13 2.15 -7.38
C VAL A 408 40.30 3.34 -6.44
N THR A 409 41.13 3.19 -5.40
CA THR A 409 41.47 4.29 -4.48
C THR A 409 42.11 5.46 -5.23
N ALA A 410 43.10 5.19 -6.10
CA ALA A 410 43.75 6.24 -6.87
C ALA A 410 42.78 6.99 -7.81
N VAL A 411 41.83 6.28 -8.42
CA VAL A 411 40.80 6.88 -9.29
C VAL A 411 39.86 7.78 -8.49
N LEU A 412 39.40 7.32 -7.33
CA LEU A 412 38.48 8.06 -6.47
C LEU A 412 39.14 9.29 -5.83
N GLU A 413 40.39 9.17 -5.39
CA GLU A 413 41.16 10.29 -4.85
C GLU A 413 41.48 11.34 -5.94
N ASP A 414 41.79 10.93 -7.18
CA ASP A 414 42.00 11.86 -8.31
C ASP A 414 40.70 12.61 -8.68
N ALA A 415 39.56 11.95 -8.50
CA ALA A 415 38.24 12.56 -8.63
C ALA A 415 37.85 13.45 -7.43
N GLY A 416 38.67 13.49 -6.37
CA GLY A 416 38.49 14.37 -5.21
C GLY A 416 37.62 13.78 -4.10
N HIS A 417 37.41 12.47 -4.10
CA HIS A 417 36.65 11.77 -3.05
C HIS A 417 37.55 11.34 -1.90
N ASN A 418 36.99 11.33 -0.68
CA ASN A 418 37.69 10.83 0.50
C ASN A 418 37.47 9.33 0.62
N VAL A 419 38.55 8.54 0.56
CA VAL A 419 38.49 7.07 0.61
C VAL A 419 39.08 6.56 1.92
N THR A 420 38.30 5.76 2.64
CA THR A 420 38.73 5.10 3.87
C THR A 420 38.64 3.58 3.70
N PRO A 421 39.77 2.85 3.71
CA PRO A 421 39.77 1.39 3.66
C PRO A 421 39.09 0.81 4.90
N GLN A 422 38.24 -0.19 4.70
CA GLN A 422 37.60 -0.97 5.75
C GLN A 422 38.20 -2.38 5.82
N GLU A 423 37.77 -3.17 6.79
CA GLU A 423 38.13 -4.60 6.81
C GLU A 423 37.69 -5.26 5.49
N PRO A 424 38.42 -6.26 4.96
CA PRO A 424 37.97 -6.97 3.77
C PRO A 424 36.76 -7.87 4.08
N ALA A 425 36.00 -8.23 3.04
CA ALA A 425 34.90 -9.20 3.10
C ALA A 425 35.18 -10.32 2.11
N GLY A 426 35.77 -11.42 2.59
CA GLY A 426 36.20 -12.53 1.73
C GLY A 426 37.29 -12.10 0.74
N GLU A 427 37.03 -12.25 -0.55
CA GLU A 427 37.94 -11.84 -1.64
C GLU A 427 37.80 -10.36 -2.03
N TRP A 428 36.86 -9.63 -1.41
CA TRP A 428 36.57 -8.23 -1.73
C TRP A 428 37.24 -7.29 -0.72
N GLU A 429 37.93 -6.30 -1.25
CA GLU A 429 38.40 -5.13 -0.51
C GLU A 429 37.25 -4.12 -0.43
N ILE A 430 36.95 -3.64 0.78
CA ILE A 430 35.85 -2.71 1.04
C ILE A 430 36.42 -1.32 1.29
N LEU A 431 35.90 -0.34 0.56
CA LEU A 431 36.27 1.06 0.67
C LEU A 431 35.02 1.85 1.06
N GLN A 432 35.12 2.64 2.11
CA GLN A 432 34.10 3.64 2.46
C GLN A 432 34.49 4.95 1.77
N VAL A 433 33.55 5.55 1.05
CA VAL A 433 33.78 6.79 0.31
C VAL A 433 32.81 7.85 0.76
N SER A 434 33.35 9.02 1.09
CA SER A 434 32.56 10.22 1.38
C SER A 434 32.74 11.23 0.25
N GLY A 435 31.66 11.93 -0.08
CA GLY A 435 31.59 12.95 -1.11
C GLY A 435 31.25 12.40 -2.49
N GLY A 436 30.29 13.03 -3.15
CA GLY A 436 29.82 12.66 -4.49
C GLY A 436 28.58 11.78 -4.48
N THR A 437 27.77 11.89 -5.52
CA THR A 437 26.56 11.08 -5.68
C THR A 437 26.88 9.67 -6.17
N THR A 438 25.98 8.71 -5.95
CA THR A 438 26.14 7.35 -6.49
C THR A 438 26.41 7.33 -8.01
N GLU A 439 25.77 8.22 -8.77
CA GLU A 439 25.96 8.32 -10.22
C GLU A 439 27.37 8.80 -10.57
N GLU A 440 27.90 9.80 -9.84
CA GLU A 440 29.27 10.29 -10.02
C GLU A 440 30.30 9.21 -9.66
N LEU A 441 30.10 8.50 -8.55
CA LEU A 441 30.98 7.41 -8.13
C LEU A 441 31.01 6.29 -9.18
N ARG A 442 29.85 5.85 -9.68
CA ARG A 442 29.77 4.85 -10.75
C ARG A 442 30.40 5.32 -12.06
N ALA A 443 30.20 6.59 -12.42
CA ALA A 443 30.81 7.18 -13.61
C ALA A 443 32.34 7.23 -13.49
N SER A 444 32.89 7.56 -12.32
CA SER A 444 34.34 7.59 -12.09
C SER A 444 34.97 6.19 -12.17
N LEU A 445 34.19 5.15 -11.84
CA LEU A 445 34.63 3.75 -11.81
C LEU A 445 34.32 2.98 -13.10
N GLU A 446 33.83 3.65 -14.16
CA GLU A 446 33.61 3.03 -15.45
C GLU A 446 34.90 2.37 -15.99
N GLY A 447 34.84 1.04 -16.23
CA GLY A 447 35.99 0.25 -16.70
C GLY A 447 36.82 -0.40 -15.59
N THR A 448 36.36 -0.35 -14.34
CA THR A 448 36.83 -1.20 -13.23
C THR A 448 35.75 -2.23 -12.87
N ASP A 449 36.14 -3.31 -12.18
CA ASP A 449 35.20 -4.31 -11.63
C ASP A 449 34.68 -3.93 -10.23
N ALA A 450 34.74 -2.64 -9.87
CA ALA A 450 34.27 -2.12 -8.59
C ALA A 450 32.74 -1.99 -8.56
N LEU A 451 32.14 -2.34 -7.43
CA LEU A 451 30.70 -2.26 -7.20
C LEU A 451 30.40 -1.15 -6.20
N VAL A 452 29.39 -0.32 -6.47
CA VAL A 452 28.98 0.78 -5.60
C VAL A 452 27.66 0.44 -4.90
N GLY A 453 27.70 0.44 -3.57
CA GLY A 453 26.58 0.21 -2.67
C GLY A 453 26.54 1.24 -1.54
N GLY A 454 25.87 0.88 -0.44
CA GLY A 454 25.45 1.82 0.59
C GLY A 454 24.02 2.30 0.37
N GLN A 455 23.49 3.03 1.35
CA GLN A 455 22.05 3.29 1.44
C GLN A 455 21.54 4.23 0.34
N GLU A 456 22.30 5.26 -0.03
CA GLU A 456 21.93 6.12 -1.16
C GLU A 456 21.94 5.37 -2.50
N ALA A 457 22.90 4.47 -2.69
CA ALA A 457 22.99 3.64 -3.89
C ALA A 457 21.80 2.68 -4.00
N GLU A 458 21.34 2.13 -2.87
CA GLU A 458 20.14 1.32 -2.79
C GLU A 458 18.90 2.12 -3.19
N LEU A 459 18.70 3.34 -2.65
CA LEU A 459 17.57 4.20 -3.03
C LEU A 459 17.60 4.54 -4.53
N HIS A 460 18.78 4.82 -5.07
CA HIS A 460 18.95 5.09 -6.49
C HIS A 460 18.59 3.87 -7.36
N ASP A 461 19.10 2.68 -7.01
CA ASP A 461 18.83 1.44 -7.72
C ASP A 461 17.36 1.01 -7.62
N THR A 462 16.73 1.23 -6.47
CA THR A 462 15.30 1.00 -6.27
C THR A 462 14.47 1.93 -7.15
N GLU A 463 14.80 3.22 -7.28
CA GLU A 463 14.07 4.13 -8.19
C GLU A 463 14.24 3.73 -9.65
N GLN A 464 15.46 3.36 -10.08
CA GLN A 464 15.70 2.88 -11.45
C GLN A 464 14.91 1.60 -11.75
N SER A 465 14.92 0.64 -10.82
CA SER A 465 14.19 -0.61 -10.93
C SER A 465 12.67 -0.38 -10.94
N ALA A 466 12.18 0.50 -10.08
CA ALA A 466 10.77 0.88 -10.05
C ALA A 466 10.35 1.57 -11.37
N ALA A 467 11.20 2.41 -11.96
CA ALA A 467 10.93 3.02 -13.25
C ALA A 467 10.80 1.96 -14.36
N ALA A 468 11.71 0.97 -14.40
CA ALA A 468 11.63 -0.15 -15.33
C ALA A 468 10.34 -0.96 -15.12
N ASP A 469 10.02 -1.28 -13.87
CA ASP A 469 8.78 -2.00 -13.51
C ASP A 469 7.53 -1.26 -13.96
N ARG A 470 7.46 0.07 -13.80
CA ARG A 470 6.32 0.88 -14.29
C ARG A 470 6.12 0.72 -15.79
N THR A 471 7.19 0.66 -16.59
CA THR A 471 7.08 0.51 -18.06
C THR A 471 6.56 -0.86 -18.48
N LEU A 472 6.82 -1.91 -17.68
CA LEU A 472 6.38 -3.28 -17.95
C LEU A 472 5.00 -3.57 -17.35
N ILE A 473 4.80 -3.26 -16.07
CA ILE A 473 3.61 -3.67 -15.31
C ILE A 473 2.37 -2.87 -15.75
N PHE A 474 2.48 -1.58 -16.05
CA PHE A 474 1.33 -0.76 -16.47
C PHE A 474 0.61 -1.28 -17.72
N PRO A 475 1.29 -1.59 -18.84
CA PRO A 475 0.61 -2.16 -19.99
C PRO A 475 0.12 -3.59 -19.72
N VAL A 476 0.86 -4.40 -18.96
CA VAL A 476 0.47 -5.79 -18.67
C VAL A 476 -0.82 -5.85 -17.85
N ILE A 477 -0.93 -5.08 -16.77
CA ILE A 477 -2.14 -5.10 -15.93
C ILE A 477 -3.37 -4.62 -16.72
N LEU A 478 -3.23 -3.59 -17.56
CA LEU A 478 -4.32 -3.12 -18.43
C LEU A 478 -4.73 -4.20 -19.43
N LEU A 479 -3.78 -4.94 -20.00
CA LEU A 479 -4.04 -6.04 -20.93
C LEU A 479 -4.74 -7.21 -20.23
N VAL A 480 -4.22 -7.65 -19.08
CA VAL A 480 -4.82 -8.73 -18.28
C VAL A 480 -6.27 -8.40 -17.92
N LEU A 481 -6.53 -7.16 -17.52
CA LEU A 481 -7.87 -6.74 -17.13
C LEU A 481 -8.79 -6.53 -18.31
N LEU A 482 -8.27 -6.01 -19.42
CA LEU A 482 -9.02 -5.94 -20.67
C LEU A 482 -9.47 -7.35 -21.09
N VAL A 483 -8.58 -8.34 -21.05
CA VAL A 483 -8.90 -9.74 -21.37
C VAL A 483 -9.91 -10.31 -20.37
N ALA A 484 -9.71 -10.11 -19.06
CA ALA A 484 -10.64 -10.56 -18.02
C ALA A 484 -12.05 -9.98 -18.26
N LEU A 485 -12.14 -8.68 -18.53
CA LEU A 485 -13.40 -8.00 -18.84
C LEU A 485 -14.02 -8.52 -20.14
N MET A 486 -13.25 -8.77 -21.20
CA MET A 486 -13.75 -9.37 -22.44
C MET A 486 -14.37 -10.74 -22.19
N VAL A 487 -13.73 -11.59 -21.39
CA VAL A 487 -14.23 -12.92 -21.02
C VAL A 487 -15.53 -12.80 -20.22
N MET A 488 -15.57 -11.90 -19.23
CA MET A 488 -16.71 -11.74 -18.33
C MET A 488 -17.92 -11.10 -19.02
N LEU A 489 -17.70 -10.02 -19.76
CA LEU A 489 -18.76 -9.28 -20.44
C LEU A 489 -19.15 -9.94 -21.78
N ARG A 490 -18.32 -10.82 -22.34
CA ARG A 490 -18.53 -11.39 -23.70
C ARG A 490 -18.79 -10.29 -24.74
N SER A 491 -18.13 -9.15 -24.58
CA SER A 491 -18.14 -8.01 -25.50
C SER A 491 -16.73 -7.43 -25.60
N VAL A 492 -16.46 -6.67 -26.65
CA VAL A 492 -15.15 -6.01 -26.87
C VAL A 492 -15.25 -4.52 -26.58
N VAL A 493 -16.35 -3.88 -26.99
CA VAL A 493 -16.50 -2.42 -26.88
C VAL A 493 -16.61 -1.97 -25.42
N ALA A 494 -17.42 -2.65 -24.59
CA ALA A 494 -17.57 -2.27 -23.19
C ALA A 494 -16.24 -2.39 -22.40
N PRO A 495 -15.49 -3.52 -22.47
CA PRO A 495 -14.18 -3.63 -21.83
C PRO A 495 -13.19 -2.54 -22.26
N VAL A 496 -13.09 -2.25 -23.56
CA VAL A 496 -12.16 -1.21 -24.04
C VAL A 496 -12.48 0.16 -23.43
N ILE A 497 -13.76 0.53 -23.38
CA ILE A 497 -14.20 1.79 -22.77
C ILE A 497 -13.93 1.80 -21.26
N MET A 498 -14.22 0.69 -20.58
CA MET A 498 -13.99 0.56 -19.14
C MET A 498 -12.49 0.67 -18.82
N THR A 499 -11.64 -0.06 -19.54
CA THR A 499 -10.18 0.03 -19.39
C THR A 499 -9.66 1.44 -19.71
N ALA A 500 -10.14 2.09 -20.77
CA ALA A 500 -9.73 3.45 -21.11
C ALA A 500 -10.14 4.49 -20.06
N THR A 501 -11.35 4.38 -19.51
CA THR A 501 -11.84 5.28 -18.45
C THR A 501 -11.12 5.04 -17.12
N VAL A 502 -10.80 3.78 -16.79
CA VAL A 502 -9.97 3.44 -15.64
C VAL A 502 -8.56 4.02 -15.80
N LEU A 503 -7.95 3.88 -16.98
CA LEU A 503 -6.63 4.48 -17.27
C LEU A 503 -6.66 6.00 -17.11
N LEU A 504 -7.66 6.67 -17.69
CA LEU A 504 -7.81 8.12 -17.57
C LEU A 504 -7.98 8.55 -16.11
N THR A 505 -8.77 7.81 -15.34
CA THR A 505 -8.99 8.10 -13.91
C THR A 505 -7.74 7.90 -13.09
N ASN A 506 -6.93 6.89 -13.42
CA ASN A 506 -5.63 6.67 -12.79
C ASN A 506 -4.66 7.82 -13.04
N ILE A 507 -4.54 8.27 -14.29
CA ILE A 507 -3.69 9.42 -14.64
C ILE A 507 -4.18 10.68 -13.93
N ALA A 508 -5.51 10.90 -13.89
CA ALA A 508 -6.11 12.00 -13.14
C ALA A 508 -5.85 11.93 -11.63
N ALA A 509 -5.89 10.72 -11.04
CA ALA A 509 -5.62 10.50 -9.62
C ALA A 509 -4.15 10.79 -9.28
N LEU A 510 -3.22 10.32 -10.10
CA LEU A 510 -1.79 10.60 -9.96
C LEU A 510 -1.52 12.11 -10.09
N GLY A 511 -2.15 12.79 -11.06
CA GLY A 511 -1.98 14.23 -11.26
C GLY A 511 -2.53 15.09 -10.12
N LEU A 512 -3.73 14.78 -9.62
CA LEU A 512 -4.27 15.48 -8.45
C LEU A 512 -3.52 15.12 -7.17
N GLY A 513 -3.11 13.86 -7.02
CA GLY A 513 -2.28 13.40 -5.92
C GLY A 513 -0.96 14.17 -5.88
N TRP A 514 -0.33 14.40 -7.03
CA TRP A 514 0.88 15.22 -7.15
C TRP A 514 0.68 16.64 -6.64
N TRP A 515 -0.39 17.32 -7.08
CA TRP A 515 -0.68 18.69 -6.62
C TRP A 515 -1.01 18.78 -5.13
N ILE A 516 -1.68 17.78 -4.57
CA ILE A 516 -1.98 17.74 -3.14
C ILE A 516 -0.71 17.47 -2.34
N SER A 517 0.09 16.49 -2.75
CA SER A 517 1.35 16.13 -2.10
C SER A 517 2.34 17.29 -2.12
N THR A 518 2.57 17.92 -3.27
CA THR A 518 3.56 18.99 -3.40
C THR A 518 3.05 20.35 -2.95
N GLY A 519 1.76 20.66 -3.20
CA GLY A 519 1.19 21.96 -2.90
C GLY A 519 0.63 22.11 -1.49
N VAL A 520 -0.09 21.09 -0.99
CA VAL A 520 -0.77 21.15 0.32
C VAL A 520 0.10 20.56 1.43
N LEU A 521 0.78 19.44 1.16
CA LEU A 521 1.59 18.73 2.15
C LEU A 521 3.08 19.11 2.11
N GLY A 522 3.53 19.78 1.06
CA GLY A 522 4.91 20.28 0.94
C GLY A 522 5.95 19.22 0.58
N PHE A 523 5.55 18.04 0.10
CA PHE A 523 6.49 17.03 -0.37
C PHE A 523 7.20 17.50 -1.65
N THR A 524 8.46 17.12 -1.83
CA THR A 524 9.30 17.51 -2.98
C THR A 524 9.07 16.61 -4.19
N SER A 525 8.94 15.31 -3.95
CA SER A 525 8.78 14.26 -4.96
C SER A 525 7.83 13.15 -4.49
N PHE A 526 7.48 12.24 -5.39
CA PHE A 526 6.86 10.97 -5.04
C PHE A 526 7.92 9.94 -4.68
N ASP A 527 7.58 9.06 -3.76
CA ASP A 527 8.32 7.83 -3.55
C ASP A 527 8.34 6.97 -4.83
N ALA A 528 9.38 6.16 -4.96
CA ALA A 528 9.56 5.25 -6.09
C ALA A 528 8.38 4.28 -6.30
N LEU A 529 7.79 3.79 -5.22
CA LEU A 529 6.76 2.78 -5.31
C LEU A 529 5.35 3.40 -5.40
N THR A 530 5.18 4.66 -5.02
CA THR A 530 3.88 5.36 -5.02
C THR A 530 3.14 5.25 -6.36
N PRO A 531 3.73 5.59 -7.53
CA PRO A 531 3.02 5.48 -8.80
C PRO A 531 2.64 4.03 -9.15
N LEU A 532 3.52 3.08 -8.86
CA LEU A 532 3.31 1.67 -9.17
C LEU A 532 2.17 1.11 -8.33
N TYR A 533 2.24 1.26 -7.01
CA TYR A 533 1.25 0.73 -6.08
C TYR A 533 -0.10 1.39 -6.28
N SER A 534 -0.14 2.72 -6.40
CA SER A 534 -1.39 3.45 -6.63
C SER A 534 -2.07 3.01 -7.91
N PHE A 535 -1.31 2.86 -9.02
CA PHE A 535 -1.87 2.39 -10.28
C PHE A 535 -2.41 0.98 -10.17
N VAL A 536 -1.62 0.03 -9.64
CA VAL A 536 -2.06 -1.37 -9.50
C VAL A 536 -3.32 -1.47 -8.65
N PHE A 537 -3.35 -0.81 -7.48
CA PHE A 537 -4.51 -0.89 -6.59
C PHE A 537 -5.73 -0.17 -7.15
N LEU A 538 -5.59 1.02 -7.74
CA LEU A 538 -6.72 1.73 -8.36
C LEU A 538 -7.30 0.95 -9.55
N VAL A 539 -6.44 0.35 -10.35
CA VAL A 539 -6.86 -0.47 -11.49
C VAL A 539 -7.53 -1.77 -10.99
N ALA A 540 -6.93 -2.45 -10.01
CA ALA A 540 -7.46 -3.70 -9.45
C ALA A 540 -8.81 -3.48 -8.74
N LEU A 541 -8.92 -2.44 -7.92
CA LEU A 541 -10.10 -2.12 -7.11
C LEU A 541 -11.13 -1.25 -7.82
N GLY A 542 -10.78 -0.56 -8.92
CA GLY A 542 -11.72 0.31 -9.65
C GLY A 542 -12.64 -0.45 -10.62
N ILE A 543 -12.32 -1.70 -10.93
CA ILE A 543 -13.04 -2.45 -11.97
C ILE A 543 -14.27 -3.19 -11.45
N ASP A 544 -14.24 -3.63 -10.20
CA ASP A 544 -15.26 -4.47 -9.58
C ASP A 544 -16.68 -3.87 -9.66
N TYR A 545 -16.82 -2.58 -9.40
CA TYR A 545 -18.10 -1.88 -9.49
C TYR A 545 -18.52 -1.62 -10.93
N SER A 546 -17.58 -1.58 -11.90
CA SER A 546 -17.88 -1.33 -13.32
C SER A 546 -18.54 -2.56 -13.89
N ILE A 547 -18.02 -3.72 -13.48
CA ILE A 547 -18.65 -5.00 -13.71
C ILE A 547 -20.05 -5.03 -13.09
N PHE A 548 -20.24 -4.59 -11.84
CA PHE A 548 -21.57 -4.61 -11.21
C PHE A 548 -22.62 -3.77 -11.98
N LEU A 549 -22.27 -2.52 -12.31
CA LEU A 549 -23.17 -1.62 -13.04
C LEU A 549 -23.52 -2.19 -14.42
N ILE A 550 -22.52 -2.67 -15.18
CA ILE A 550 -22.71 -3.13 -16.56
C ILE A 550 -23.37 -4.51 -16.62
N THR A 551 -23.04 -5.43 -15.70
CA THR A 551 -23.73 -6.73 -15.64
C THR A 551 -25.21 -6.55 -15.34
N ARG A 552 -25.54 -5.69 -14.37
CA ARG A 552 -26.94 -5.36 -14.07
C ARG A 552 -27.61 -4.60 -15.21
N ALA A 553 -26.91 -3.66 -15.85
CA ALA A 553 -27.42 -2.97 -17.03
C ALA A 553 -27.70 -3.94 -18.18
N ARG A 554 -26.89 -4.99 -18.36
CA ARG A 554 -27.10 -6.03 -19.36
C ARG A 554 -28.34 -6.88 -19.06
N GLU A 555 -28.57 -7.19 -17.78
CA GLU A 555 -29.77 -7.91 -17.33
C GLU A 555 -31.03 -7.12 -17.65
N GLU A 556 -31.07 -5.83 -17.26
CA GLU A 556 -32.20 -4.93 -17.51
C GLU A 556 -32.38 -4.60 -19.00
N ALA A 557 -31.29 -4.55 -19.77
CA ALA A 557 -31.34 -4.27 -21.20
C ALA A 557 -32.08 -5.35 -22.02
N ARG A 558 -32.19 -6.58 -21.50
CA ARG A 558 -32.96 -7.64 -22.17
C ARG A 558 -34.46 -7.35 -22.18
N THR A 559 -34.98 -6.65 -21.19
CA THR A 559 -36.42 -6.38 -21.07
C THR A 559 -36.76 -4.94 -21.42
N HIS A 560 -35.86 -3.98 -21.18
CA HIS A 560 -36.14 -2.55 -21.32
C HIS A 560 -35.30 -1.85 -22.41
N GLY A 561 -34.39 -2.58 -23.07
CA GLY A 561 -33.42 -2.01 -24.00
C GLY A 561 -32.22 -1.34 -23.31
N THR A 562 -31.12 -1.15 -24.04
CA THR A 562 -29.82 -0.75 -23.46
C THR A 562 -29.86 0.61 -22.75
N SER A 563 -30.52 1.61 -23.35
CA SER A 563 -30.62 2.96 -22.81
C SER A 563 -31.41 3.03 -21.51
N GLU A 564 -32.54 2.33 -21.41
CA GLU A 564 -33.34 2.32 -20.18
C GLU A 564 -32.72 1.38 -19.14
N GLY A 565 -32.12 0.26 -19.58
CA GLY A 565 -31.46 -0.71 -18.72
C GLY A 565 -30.31 -0.14 -17.91
N VAL A 566 -29.47 0.74 -18.50
CA VAL A 566 -28.37 1.39 -17.77
C VAL A 566 -28.87 2.39 -16.72
N LEU A 567 -29.96 3.11 -17.00
CA LEU A 567 -30.54 4.06 -16.04
C LEU A 567 -31.20 3.35 -14.87
N ARG A 568 -31.94 2.26 -15.13
CA ARG A 568 -32.51 1.40 -14.09
C ARG A 568 -31.43 0.76 -13.22
N SER A 569 -30.34 0.31 -13.84
CA SER A 569 -29.17 -0.17 -13.13
C SER A 569 -28.58 0.92 -12.23
N LEU A 570 -28.37 2.14 -12.75
CA LEU A 570 -27.87 3.28 -11.98
C LEU A 570 -28.78 3.64 -10.79
N SER A 571 -30.09 3.68 -10.99
CA SER A 571 -31.05 3.99 -9.93
C SER A 571 -31.03 2.95 -8.80
N ALA A 572 -31.01 1.66 -9.16
CA ALA A 572 -31.01 0.58 -8.18
C ALA A 572 -29.68 0.44 -7.44
N THR A 573 -28.55 0.65 -8.13
CA THR A 573 -27.22 0.32 -7.61
C THR A 573 -26.40 1.52 -7.15
N GLY A 574 -26.73 2.74 -7.62
CA GLY A 574 -25.92 3.94 -7.41
C GLY A 574 -25.67 4.27 -5.95
N GLY A 575 -26.69 4.08 -5.08
CA GLY A 575 -26.56 4.32 -3.64
C GLY A 575 -25.51 3.41 -3.01
N VAL A 576 -25.67 2.10 -3.22
CA VAL A 576 -24.81 1.04 -2.68
C VAL A 576 -23.37 1.21 -3.18
N ILE A 577 -23.21 1.38 -4.49
CA ILE A 577 -21.94 1.62 -5.16
C ILE A 577 -21.23 2.85 -4.58
N THR A 578 -21.94 3.97 -4.43
CA THR A 578 -21.33 5.22 -3.97
C THR A 578 -20.88 5.13 -2.52
N SER A 579 -21.71 4.54 -1.66
CA SER A 579 -21.31 4.28 -0.28
C SER A 579 -20.12 3.32 -0.18
N ALA A 580 -20.05 2.31 -1.05
CA ALA A 580 -18.93 1.38 -1.08
C ALA A 580 -17.63 2.04 -1.57
N GLY A 581 -17.70 2.88 -2.61
CA GLY A 581 -16.55 3.64 -3.11
C GLY A 581 -16.03 4.67 -2.10
N ILE A 582 -16.92 5.42 -1.43
CA ILE A 582 -16.52 6.34 -0.35
C ILE A 582 -15.85 5.59 0.80
N LEU A 583 -16.38 4.40 1.14
CA LEU A 583 -15.80 3.55 2.16
C LEU A 583 -14.41 3.08 1.79
N LEU A 584 -14.24 2.55 0.58
CA LEU A 584 -12.94 2.10 0.09
C LEU A 584 -11.93 3.25 0.07
N ALA A 585 -12.31 4.43 -0.45
CA ALA A 585 -11.45 5.60 -0.44
C ALA A 585 -11.01 5.96 0.98
N ALA A 586 -11.96 6.04 1.92
CA ALA A 586 -11.67 6.42 3.30
C ALA A 586 -10.77 5.41 4.03
N VAL A 587 -10.88 4.11 3.71
CA VAL A 587 -9.99 3.08 4.24
C VAL A 587 -8.57 3.28 3.73
N PHE A 588 -8.36 3.58 2.45
CA PHE A 588 -7.03 3.89 1.92
C PHE A 588 -6.45 5.19 2.47
N ALA A 589 -7.28 6.19 2.74
CA ALA A 589 -6.84 7.42 3.42
C ALA A 589 -6.27 7.14 4.83
N ALA A 590 -6.63 6.03 5.47
CA ALA A 590 -6.08 5.64 6.78
C ALA A 590 -4.58 5.29 6.73
N LEU A 591 -4.02 4.96 5.55
CA LEU A 591 -2.57 4.75 5.40
C LEU A 591 -1.76 6.00 5.76
N GLY A 592 -2.34 7.19 5.57
CA GLY A 592 -1.69 8.46 5.95
C GLY A 592 -1.61 8.71 7.45
N VAL A 593 -2.10 7.79 8.29
CA VAL A 593 -1.89 7.83 9.75
C VAL A 593 -0.48 7.35 10.11
N LEU A 594 0.13 6.53 9.27
CA LEU A 594 1.49 6.06 9.48
C LEU A 594 2.46 7.19 9.11
N PRO A 595 3.51 7.46 9.90
CA PRO A 595 4.42 8.59 9.72
C PRO A 595 5.43 8.38 8.57
N LEU A 596 5.02 7.72 7.47
CA LEU A 596 5.82 7.50 6.27
C LEU A 596 5.17 8.14 5.04
N VAL A 597 6.01 8.83 4.26
CA VAL A 597 5.58 9.57 3.07
C VAL A 597 5.04 8.63 2.00
N VAL A 598 5.67 7.48 1.75
CA VAL A 598 5.20 6.50 0.75
C VAL A 598 3.77 6.03 1.02
N LEU A 599 3.45 5.69 2.28
CA LEU A 599 2.12 5.20 2.65
C LEU A 599 1.07 6.31 2.60
N ALA A 600 1.42 7.52 3.02
CA ALA A 600 0.55 8.68 2.90
C ALA A 600 0.26 9.02 1.43
N GLN A 601 1.27 9.03 0.56
CA GLN A 601 1.12 9.30 -0.87
C GLN A 601 0.25 8.25 -1.56
N VAL A 602 0.50 6.95 -1.32
CA VAL A 602 -0.35 5.86 -1.83
C VAL A 602 -1.79 6.03 -1.35
N GLY A 603 -2.00 6.33 -0.06
CA GLY A 603 -3.32 6.58 0.51
C GLY A 603 -4.06 7.73 -0.16
N ILE A 604 -3.37 8.86 -0.40
CA ILE A 604 -3.93 10.06 -1.06
C ILE A 604 -4.32 9.76 -2.51
N VAL A 605 -3.41 9.18 -3.30
CA VAL A 605 -3.67 8.91 -4.72
C VAL A 605 -4.82 7.92 -4.86
N ILE A 606 -4.84 6.84 -4.07
CA ILE A 606 -5.92 5.86 -4.11
C ILE A 606 -7.24 6.48 -3.64
N PHE A 607 -7.25 7.27 -2.56
CA PHE A 607 -8.43 7.99 -2.08
C PHE A 607 -9.06 8.83 -3.20
N ILE A 608 -8.25 9.65 -3.89
CA ILE A 608 -8.71 10.50 -4.98
C ILE A 608 -9.21 9.64 -6.15
N GLY A 609 -8.43 8.65 -6.57
CA GLY A 609 -8.78 7.84 -7.73
C GLY A 609 -10.06 7.03 -7.55
N VAL A 610 -10.28 6.45 -6.35
CA VAL A 610 -11.53 5.73 -6.04
C VAL A 610 -12.72 6.69 -6.03
N LEU A 611 -12.56 7.92 -5.51
CA LEU A 611 -13.63 8.92 -5.53
C LEU A 611 -13.94 9.41 -6.95
N LEU A 612 -12.93 9.69 -7.77
CA LEU A 612 -13.11 10.07 -9.17
C LEU A 612 -13.80 8.94 -9.95
N ASP A 613 -13.35 7.70 -9.77
CA ASP A 613 -13.96 6.55 -10.44
C ASP A 613 -15.44 6.40 -10.02
N THR A 614 -15.72 6.45 -8.72
CA THR A 614 -17.07 6.23 -8.18
C THR A 614 -18.03 7.35 -8.54
N LEU A 615 -17.62 8.61 -8.37
CA LEU A 615 -18.49 9.79 -8.46
C LEU A 615 -18.54 10.42 -9.85
N VAL A 616 -17.47 10.29 -10.65
CA VAL A 616 -17.38 10.91 -11.97
C VAL A 616 -17.50 9.86 -13.06
N VAL A 617 -16.72 8.78 -12.99
CA VAL A 617 -16.66 7.83 -14.10
C VAL A 617 -17.88 6.92 -14.11
N ARG A 618 -18.12 6.25 -12.99
CA ARG A 618 -19.13 5.20 -12.87
C ARG A 618 -20.56 5.70 -12.87
N THR A 619 -20.82 6.75 -12.09
CA THR A 619 -22.18 7.27 -11.90
C THR A 619 -22.61 8.22 -13.02
N ILE A 620 -21.66 8.81 -13.75
CA ILE A 620 -21.92 9.85 -14.74
C ILE A 620 -21.38 9.46 -16.13
N LEU A 621 -20.07 9.27 -16.29
CA LEU A 621 -19.44 9.09 -17.61
C LEU A 621 -19.85 7.77 -18.29
N ILE A 622 -19.81 6.63 -17.59
CA ILE A 622 -20.14 5.32 -18.14
C ILE A 622 -21.61 5.29 -18.61
N PRO A 623 -22.62 5.66 -17.79
CA PRO A 623 -23.99 5.77 -18.24
C PRO A 623 -24.16 6.69 -19.46
N ALA A 624 -23.47 7.85 -19.49
CA ALA A 624 -23.52 8.74 -20.64
C ALA A 624 -22.95 8.11 -21.91
N LEU A 625 -21.82 7.41 -21.82
CA LEU A 625 -21.23 6.68 -22.95
C LEU A 625 -22.13 5.55 -23.44
N VAL A 626 -22.80 4.83 -22.53
CA VAL A 626 -23.80 3.81 -22.89
C VAL A 626 -24.98 4.43 -23.64
N GLN A 627 -25.45 5.61 -23.22
CA GLN A 627 -26.51 6.33 -23.94
C GLN A 627 -26.08 6.76 -25.35
N LEU A 628 -24.83 7.17 -25.54
CA LEU A 628 -24.30 7.58 -26.86
C LEU A 628 -24.08 6.39 -27.80
N LEU A 629 -23.58 5.27 -27.28
CA LEU A 629 -23.24 4.09 -28.08
C LEU A 629 -24.43 3.16 -28.33
N GLY A 630 -25.44 3.20 -27.46
CA GLY A 630 -26.60 2.32 -27.53
C GLY A 630 -26.20 0.85 -27.55
N GLU A 631 -26.82 0.05 -28.42
CA GLU A 631 -26.58 -1.40 -28.50
C GLU A 631 -25.16 -1.78 -28.93
N ARG A 632 -24.39 -0.86 -29.53
CA ARG A 632 -23.02 -1.14 -30.00
C ARG A 632 -22.08 -1.50 -28.86
N ILE A 633 -22.40 -1.09 -27.63
CA ILE A 633 -21.60 -1.40 -26.44
C ILE A 633 -21.47 -2.92 -26.18
N TRP A 634 -22.44 -3.70 -26.64
CA TRP A 634 -22.47 -5.15 -26.43
C TRP A 634 -21.71 -5.94 -27.49
N TRP A 635 -21.28 -5.31 -28.59
CA TRP A 635 -20.65 -5.99 -29.72
C TRP A 635 -19.38 -6.76 -29.28
N PRO A 636 -19.17 -8.01 -29.77
CA PRO A 636 -19.96 -8.77 -30.76
C PRO A 636 -21.19 -9.51 -30.18
N GLY A 637 -21.33 -9.52 -28.85
CA GLY A 637 -22.54 -10.03 -28.20
C GLY A 637 -23.77 -9.20 -28.61
N ARG A 638 -24.92 -9.86 -28.74
CA ARG A 638 -26.21 -9.18 -28.90
C ARG A 638 -27.04 -9.40 -27.64
N VAL A 639 -27.53 -8.32 -27.06
CA VAL A 639 -28.63 -8.39 -26.09
C VAL A 639 -29.89 -8.55 -26.93
N ARG A 640 -30.29 -9.80 -27.21
CA ARG A 640 -31.60 -10.07 -27.81
C ARG A 640 -32.66 -9.72 -26.75
N ALA A 641 -33.56 -8.82 -27.12
CA ALA A 641 -34.81 -8.60 -26.39
C ALA A 641 -35.68 -9.87 -26.41
#